data_AF-A0A512J7Z3-F1
#
_entry.id   AF-A0A512J7Z3-F1
#
_cell.length_a   1.000
_cell.length_b   1.000
_cell.length_c   1.000
_cell.angle_alpha   90.00
_cell.angle_beta   90.00
_cell.angle_gamma   90.00
#
_symmetry.space_group_name_H-M   'P 1'
#
loop_
_entity.id
_entity.type
_entity.pdbx_description
1 polymer ?
#
loop_
_entity_poly.entity_id
_entity_poly.type
_entity_poly.pdbx_seq_one_letter_code
_entity_poly.pdbx_strand_id
1 'polypeptide(L)'
;MPHVIDGSLLDWTNEDRLDRPGTGTAGYQLYGTFENGQYVFAINSPITIGLNTTIWLNTDRNITTGKQAFGGTADTGAEYYINVTSEGIPVLYNAANVVISQSLAFQYSLDKKSLEVAIPMALMGQATAGLDVKMDVNDGIYLPSPVVGNTMTVKDPALLPVVDATPLKIGIVYSETSAARYFGGTDAGKMAYSQLFMAAQNQATAAGVPFDVLTEADLKNLSKVAGYDAIVFPSFTNVKSADVAQIQDVLTDAVYKYHVGLITAGEFMTNNENGVALPDAYARMQSLLDLTREGGTTTLGGDPVQIVANVGSDVFPGYQANEVVRDYAKMSTSWYKSADGTPVTPIATQKVTEGNATTEHAAVVGTQTGGRNVHFANESLLGDNNMLQHAIDYVVKPAAGPSLSLHMSRDKAIVASRTDMDQAMETADVSPESGAPGIYDKLLPILDEWKKDYNFVGSYYIDIGTDPANGQTTNWAVSKPYYDALLAAGNEIGSHSMSHPENTNLLTPERFQAEFETSRNTISQQLGITVKGAAIPGAPEFLPASIAIEKYYDYITGGATLVGAGYPGAIGHLLPDDPKVYIAPNMSFDFTLVGFQRKTAAEASIQWQNEFKSLTAHSDQPIVVWPWHDYGPTNWVTDENLVPGYTKEMFTDLIKTAYDYGSEFVTLADLAQRVASFDATNYHYSFNATANSVTATVASADAGKFALDLSGLAADTKIKSVANWYAYDSDSVFVAKTGGTYTINLGNGIDDVTHLYDVTDRAELTSVTGDGSNLSFSVVGEGKFLVDLRDPSGGVLTVTSAAVGDLTYSVVGDKLAITLAGLGAHTVNITLTGGAQPQNRPFFGDVSYDPHSAAGEVYALYDAVLHRPSDADGQQYWTGLHSSGLSLHDMAQTFLDSAEGRLNLGSGSNQSFVEALYLTALDRAGDAPGVQWWTGVLDQGMSRADAVLGFAFSAENLAGLQSAYDRGIFTADADAGDAARLYHTLLDRAPDASGLQYWSGALKGGVSDADAAQSFFASSEYQTKYAGLTDAAFVDMLYQNALGRQAESAGHDYWTGVLTQGGSRATVAASFAESQEAHQHLMPFIETGWHLA
;
A
#
# COMPACT_ATOMS: atom_id res chain seq x y z
N MET A 1 -13.82 -39.40 -2.60
CA MET A 1 -14.05 -40.83 -2.90
C MET A 1 -15.50 -41.13 -2.55
N PRO A 2 -16.17 -42.12 -3.19
CA PRO A 2 -17.54 -42.48 -2.80
C PRO A 2 -17.59 -42.94 -1.34
N HIS A 3 -18.68 -42.61 -0.65
CA HIS A 3 -18.91 -43.01 0.73
C HIS A 3 -19.22 -44.51 0.80
N VAL A 4 -18.68 -45.18 1.81
CA VAL A 4 -18.84 -46.62 2.02
C VAL A 4 -19.84 -46.85 3.14
N ILE A 5 -20.98 -47.49 2.82
CA ILE A 5 -22.01 -47.84 3.81
C ILE A 5 -21.51 -48.95 4.74
N ASP A 6 -20.80 -48.60 5.81
CA ASP A 6 -20.19 -49.52 6.77
C ASP A 6 -20.52 -49.18 8.25
N GLY A 7 -21.26 -48.10 8.48
CA GLY A 7 -21.67 -47.61 9.80
C GLY A 7 -20.61 -46.72 10.47
N SER A 8 -19.53 -46.40 9.78
CA SER A 8 -18.48 -45.46 10.17
C SER A 8 -18.76 -44.07 9.60
N LEU A 9 -18.25 -43.03 10.26
CA LEU A 9 -18.33 -41.64 9.76
C LEU A 9 -16.96 -41.10 9.35
N LEU A 10 -15.97 -41.97 9.14
CA LEU A 10 -14.59 -41.57 8.88
C LEU A 10 -14.35 -41.00 7.49
N ASP A 11 -15.21 -41.36 6.53
CA ASP A 11 -15.19 -40.88 5.15
C ASP A 11 -16.09 -39.66 4.92
N TRP A 12 -16.91 -39.28 5.91
CA TRP A 12 -17.76 -38.10 5.88
C TRP A 12 -17.01 -36.84 6.30
N THR A 13 -17.22 -35.74 5.58
CA THR A 13 -16.56 -34.46 5.82
C THR A 13 -17.51 -33.39 6.35
N ASN A 14 -16.96 -32.25 6.78
CA ASN A 14 -17.78 -31.08 7.13
C ASN A 14 -18.55 -30.53 5.92
N GLU A 15 -18.08 -30.74 4.69
CA GLU A 15 -18.82 -30.33 3.48
C GLU A 15 -20.08 -31.17 3.27
N ASP A 16 -20.07 -32.44 3.71
CA ASP A 16 -21.21 -33.34 3.62
C ASP A 16 -22.24 -33.10 4.74
N ARG A 17 -21.89 -32.29 5.75
CA ARG A 17 -22.75 -32.02 6.91
C ARG A 17 -23.89 -31.07 6.54
N LEU A 18 -25.12 -31.50 6.84
CA LEU A 18 -26.35 -30.79 6.52
C LEU A 18 -26.89 -29.97 7.70
N ASP A 19 -26.68 -30.42 8.93
CA ASP A 19 -27.09 -29.69 10.13
C ASP A 19 -26.09 -28.56 10.42
N ARG A 20 -26.49 -27.33 10.08
CA ARG A 20 -25.67 -26.11 10.22
C ARG A 20 -25.94 -25.41 11.54
N PRO A 21 -25.06 -24.47 11.96
CA PRO A 21 -25.31 -23.66 13.16
C PRO A 21 -26.72 -23.03 13.14
N GLY A 22 -27.37 -22.94 14.30
CA GLY A 22 -28.78 -22.53 14.44
C GLY A 22 -29.83 -23.54 14.00
N THR A 23 -29.50 -24.49 13.13
CA THR A 23 -30.43 -25.49 12.60
C THR A 23 -30.25 -26.88 13.23
N GLY A 24 -29.05 -27.18 13.74
CA GLY A 24 -28.72 -28.45 14.37
C GLY A 24 -29.28 -28.62 15.78
N THR A 25 -29.32 -29.88 16.24
CA THR A 25 -29.64 -30.24 17.63
C THR A 25 -28.38 -30.74 18.32
N ALA A 26 -28.06 -30.19 19.50
CA ALA A 26 -26.83 -30.50 20.23
C ALA A 26 -26.58 -32.00 20.40
N GLY A 27 -25.39 -32.46 19.95
CA GLY A 27 -24.96 -33.86 20.02
C GLY A 27 -25.46 -34.75 18.88
N TYR A 28 -26.32 -34.25 17.99
CA TYR A 28 -26.77 -34.95 16.78
C TYR A 28 -26.07 -34.36 15.56
N GLN A 29 -25.85 -35.18 14.54
CA GLN A 29 -25.28 -34.74 13.26
C GLN A 29 -26.02 -35.44 12.13
N LEU A 30 -26.27 -34.72 11.05
CA LEU A 30 -26.85 -35.25 9.84
C LEU A 30 -25.94 -34.88 8.67
N TYR A 31 -25.60 -35.87 7.88
CA TYR A 31 -24.82 -35.72 6.67
C TYR A 31 -25.63 -36.21 5.48
N GLY A 32 -25.34 -35.65 4.30
CA GLY A 32 -25.92 -36.14 3.07
C GLY A 32 -25.21 -35.67 1.82
N THR A 33 -25.11 -36.57 0.85
CA THR A 33 -24.47 -36.33 -0.43
C THR A 33 -25.24 -37.03 -1.55
N PHE A 34 -24.95 -36.65 -2.79
CA PHE A 34 -25.46 -37.34 -3.97
C PHE A 34 -24.28 -37.85 -4.79
N GLU A 35 -24.19 -39.17 -4.95
CA GLU A 35 -23.09 -39.81 -5.64
C GLU A 35 -23.57 -41.08 -6.35
N ASN A 36 -22.99 -41.37 -7.51
CA ASN A 36 -23.27 -42.59 -8.28
C ASN A 36 -24.78 -42.86 -8.53
N GLY A 37 -25.58 -41.79 -8.67
CA GLY A 37 -27.03 -41.87 -8.89
C GLY A 37 -27.85 -42.22 -7.63
N GLN A 38 -27.27 -42.06 -6.44
CA GLN A 38 -27.92 -42.33 -5.16
C GLN A 38 -27.77 -41.15 -4.21
N TYR A 39 -28.78 -40.91 -3.38
CA TYR A 39 -28.66 -40.08 -2.20
C TYR A 39 -28.14 -40.93 -1.06
N VAL A 40 -27.05 -40.50 -0.44
CA VAL A 40 -26.45 -41.17 0.71
C VAL A 40 -26.61 -40.25 1.91
N PHE A 41 -27.09 -40.81 3.03
CA PHE A 41 -27.26 -40.09 4.27
C PHE A 41 -26.54 -40.80 5.40
N ALA A 42 -26.01 -40.01 6.33
CA ALA A 42 -25.53 -40.53 7.60
C ALA A 42 -26.05 -39.73 8.79
N ILE A 43 -26.38 -40.44 9.86
CA ILE A 43 -26.89 -39.88 11.10
C ILE A 43 -25.89 -40.23 12.19
N ASN A 44 -25.56 -39.26 13.03
CA ASN A 44 -24.90 -39.50 14.31
C ASN A 44 -25.80 -39.05 15.45
N SER A 45 -25.91 -39.87 16.49
CA SER A 45 -26.82 -39.62 17.61
C SER A 45 -26.15 -39.94 18.96
N PRO A 46 -26.42 -39.17 20.03
CA PRO A 46 -25.95 -39.52 21.36
C PRO A 46 -26.69 -40.74 21.93
N ILE A 47 -27.85 -41.10 21.36
CA ILE A 47 -28.69 -42.23 21.74
C ILE A 47 -28.74 -43.29 20.62
N THR A 48 -29.20 -44.49 20.95
CA THR A 48 -29.39 -45.55 19.96
C THR A 48 -30.50 -45.17 18.96
N ILE A 49 -30.20 -45.25 17.67
CA ILE A 49 -31.14 -45.06 16.57
C ILE A 49 -32.02 -46.32 16.46
N GLY A 50 -33.34 -46.13 16.48
CA GLY A 50 -34.31 -47.21 16.56
C GLY A 50 -35.63 -46.89 15.86
N LEU A 51 -36.70 -47.53 16.34
CA LEU A 51 -38.05 -47.42 15.77
C LEU A 51 -38.48 -45.95 15.67
N ASN A 52 -39.09 -45.59 14.54
CA ASN A 52 -39.58 -44.25 14.23
C ASN A 52 -38.49 -43.18 14.07
N THR A 53 -37.25 -43.57 13.75
CA THR A 53 -36.33 -42.62 13.11
C THR A 53 -36.76 -42.44 11.65
N THR A 54 -37.07 -41.20 11.28
CA THR A 54 -37.60 -40.87 9.95
C THR A 54 -36.68 -39.91 9.20
N ILE A 55 -36.50 -40.11 7.89
CA ILE A 55 -35.89 -39.13 6.98
C ILE A 55 -36.96 -38.73 5.96
N TRP A 56 -37.38 -37.47 5.99
CA TRP A 56 -38.39 -36.87 5.12
C TRP A 56 -37.73 -36.24 3.91
N LEU A 57 -38.24 -36.55 2.71
CA LEU A 57 -37.61 -36.27 1.43
C LEU A 57 -38.59 -35.51 0.53
N ASN A 58 -38.34 -34.21 0.34
CA ASN A 58 -39.09 -33.33 -0.57
C ASN A 58 -38.30 -33.18 -1.89
N THR A 59 -38.86 -33.75 -2.95
CA THR A 59 -38.22 -33.88 -4.27
C THR A 59 -38.54 -32.72 -5.21
N ASP A 60 -39.67 -32.03 -5.01
CA ASP A 60 -40.07 -30.88 -5.82
C ASP A 60 -39.77 -29.52 -5.15
N ARG A 61 -39.26 -29.58 -3.90
CA ARG A 61 -38.92 -28.44 -3.02
C ARG A 61 -40.11 -27.51 -2.78
N ASN A 62 -41.34 -28.02 -2.93
CA ASN A 62 -42.55 -27.26 -2.69
C ASN A 62 -43.18 -27.69 -1.35
N ILE A 63 -43.06 -26.82 -0.36
CA ILE A 63 -43.57 -27.08 1.00
C ILE A 63 -45.10 -27.26 1.06
N THR A 64 -45.83 -26.88 0.00
CA THR A 64 -47.29 -26.96 -0.09
C THR A 64 -47.81 -28.27 -0.67
N THR A 65 -46.96 -29.06 -1.33
CA THR A 65 -47.26 -30.40 -1.84
C THR A 65 -46.76 -31.47 -0.87
N GLY A 66 -47.08 -32.75 -1.07
CA GLY A 66 -46.54 -33.83 -0.22
C GLY A 66 -47.06 -33.91 1.23
N LYS A 67 -46.34 -34.68 2.06
CA LYS A 67 -46.65 -34.97 3.46
C LYS A 67 -45.80 -34.08 4.39
N GLN A 68 -46.40 -33.58 5.46
CA GLN A 68 -45.70 -32.72 6.42
C GLN A 68 -44.98 -33.57 7.49
N ALA A 69 -43.74 -33.21 7.81
CA ALA A 69 -43.00 -33.79 8.93
C ALA A 69 -43.51 -33.28 10.29
N PHE A 70 -43.05 -33.91 11.37
CA PHE A 70 -43.21 -33.47 12.78
C PHE A 70 -44.66 -33.17 13.22
N GLY A 71 -45.64 -33.90 12.69
CA GLY A 71 -47.05 -33.75 13.10
C GLY A 71 -47.81 -32.60 12.41
N GLY A 72 -47.31 -32.05 11.29
CA GLY A 72 -48.07 -31.14 10.44
C GLY A 72 -47.69 -29.65 10.52
N THR A 73 -46.68 -29.30 11.30
CA THR A 73 -46.25 -27.91 11.55
C THR A 73 -44.93 -27.54 10.88
N ALA A 74 -44.33 -28.43 10.08
CA ALA A 74 -42.92 -28.36 9.72
C ALA A 74 -42.62 -27.93 8.28
N ASP A 75 -43.56 -27.35 7.53
CA ASP A 75 -43.36 -26.82 6.17
C ASP A 75 -42.39 -27.68 5.32
N THR A 76 -42.65 -28.99 5.25
CA THR A 76 -41.74 -29.96 4.65
C THR A 76 -42.15 -30.27 3.23
N GLY A 77 -43.42 -30.64 3.06
CA GLY A 77 -43.96 -31.13 1.79
C GLY A 77 -43.23 -32.32 1.18
N ALA A 78 -43.01 -33.39 1.95
CA ALA A 78 -42.25 -34.55 1.50
C ALA A 78 -43.08 -35.52 0.62
N GLU A 79 -42.63 -35.80 -0.60
CA GLU A 79 -43.20 -36.84 -1.46
C GLU A 79 -42.81 -38.25 -0.99
N TYR A 80 -41.65 -38.38 -0.34
CA TYR A 80 -41.10 -39.64 0.14
C TYR A 80 -40.59 -39.52 1.57
N TYR A 81 -40.52 -40.63 2.29
CA TYR A 81 -39.82 -40.67 3.57
C TYR A 81 -39.28 -42.08 3.85
N ILE A 82 -38.14 -42.15 4.53
CA ILE A 82 -37.62 -43.38 5.13
C ILE A 82 -38.13 -43.45 6.55
N ASN A 83 -38.59 -44.62 7.00
CA ASN A 83 -38.85 -44.88 8.41
C ASN A 83 -38.16 -46.17 8.87
N VAL A 84 -37.50 -46.14 10.03
CA VAL A 84 -36.88 -47.30 10.66
C VAL A 84 -37.95 -48.13 11.39
N THR A 85 -38.07 -49.42 11.03
CA THR A 85 -39.07 -50.33 11.62
C THR A 85 -38.66 -50.86 13.01
N SER A 86 -39.52 -51.65 13.64
CA SER A 86 -39.24 -52.32 14.92
C SER A 86 -38.06 -53.29 14.85
N GLU A 87 -37.75 -53.80 13.67
CA GLU A 87 -36.62 -54.69 13.40
C GLU A 87 -35.32 -53.90 13.12
N GLY A 88 -35.37 -52.57 13.11
CA GLY A 88 -34.23 -51.71 12.80
C GLY A 88 -33.91 -51.63 11.31
N ILE A 89 -34.90 -51.84 10.44
CA ILE A 89 -34.72 -51.81 8.98
C ILE A 89 -35.25 -50.46 8.45
N PRO A 90 -34.44 -49.64 7.78
CA PRO A 90 -34.93 -48.46 7.07
C PRO A 90 -35.75 -48.85 5.84
N VAL A 91 -37.00 -48.37 5.76
CA VAL A 91 -37.93 -48.64 4.64
C VAL A 91 -38.36 -47.33 3.99
N LEU A 92 -38.32 -47.25 2.66
CA LEU A 92 -38.76 -46.09 1.88
C LEU A 92 -40.28 -46.17 1.59
N TYR A 93 -40.99 -45.08 1.86
CA TYR A 93 -42.41 -44.90 1.61
C TYR A 93 -42.66 -43.67 0.73
N ASN A 94 -43.82 -43.60 0.07
CA ASN A 94 -44.33 -42.37 -0.50
C ASN A 94 -45.28 -41.64 0.47
N ALA A 95 -45.72 -40.43 0.11
CA ALA A 95 -46.64 -39.60 0.90
C ALA A 95 -47.97 -40.28 1.27
N ALA A 96 -48.41 -41.31 0.53
CA ALA A 96 -49.61 -42.11 0.83
C ALA A 96 -49.34 -43.31 1.76
N ASN A 97 -48.16 -43.37 2.38
CA ASN A 97 -47.67 -44.46 3.24
C ASN A 97 -47.54 -45.82 2.50
N VAL A 98 -47.38 -45.80 1.17
CA VAL A 98 -47.13 -47.02 0.38
C VAL A 98 -45.63 -47.31 0.37
N VAL A 99 -45.26 -48.57 0.65
CA VAL A 99 -43.86 -49.03 0.61
C VAL A 99 -43.35 -48.99 -0.82
N ILE A 100 -42.25 -48.27 -1.03
CA ILE A 100 -41.52 -48.18 -2.31
C ILE A 100 -40.37 -49.18 -2.33
N SER A 101 -39.61 -49.29 -1.24
CA SER A 101 -38.49 -50.25 -1.13
C SER A 101 -38.19 -50.63 0.32
N GLN A 102 -37.93 -51.93 0.55
CA GLN A 102 -37.40 -52.49 1.82
C GLN A 102 -35.95 -52.96 1.67
N SER A 103 -35.33 -52.74 0.51
CA SER A 103 -33.99 -53.26 0.16
C SER A 103 -32.98 -52.14 0.00
N LEU A 104 -33.07 -51.09 0.82
CA LEU A 104 -32.07 -50.02 0.86
C LEU A 104 -30.74 -50.57 1.39
N ALA A 105 -29.62 -50.05 0.91
CA ALA A 105 -28.33 -50.30 1.52
C ALA A 105 -28.24 -49.45 2.79
N PHE A 106 -27.96 -50.08 3.93
CA PHE A 106 -27.80 -49.37 5.19
C PHE A 106 -26.85 -50.13 6.12
N GLN A 107 -26.23 -49.43 7.05
CA GLN A 107 -25.41 -50.05 8.07
C GLN A 107 -25.40 -49.18 9.34
N TYR A 108 -25.36 -49.85 10.50
CA TYR A 108 -25.22 -49.20 11.79
C TYR A 108 -23.79 -49.30 12.31
N SER A 109 -23.37 -48.31 13.10
CA SER A 109 -22.23 -48.47 14.00
C SER A 109 -22.46 -49.62 15.00
N LEU A 110 -21.39 -50.13 15.60
CA LEU A 110 -21.48 -51.23 16.59
C LEU A 110 -22.39 -50.91 17.78
N ASP A 111 -22.46 -49.64 18.19
CA ASP A 111 -23.32 -49.15 19.27
C ASP A 111 -24.69 -48.64 18.80
N LYS A 112 -24.97 -48.72 17.48
CA LYS A 112 -26.18 -48.24 16.81
C LYS A 112 -26.47 -46.76 17.01
N LYS A 113 -25.44 -45.97 17.31
CA LYS A 113 -25.53 -44.51 17.42
C LYS A 113 -25.33 -43.80 16.10
N SER A 114 -24.75 -44.49 15.11
CA SER A 114 -24.64 -44.01 13.75
C SER A 114 -25.40 -44.92 12.80
N LEU A 115 -26.03 -44.33 11.78
CA LEU A 115 -26.75 -45.02 10.70
C LEU A 115 -26.38 -44.38 9.38
N GLU A 116 -25.89 -45.18 8.45
CA GLU A 116 -25.74 -44.80 7.05
C GLU A 116 -26.84 -45.47 6.21
N VAL A 117 -27.41 -44.75 5.25
CA VAL A 117 -28.42 -45.28 4.33
C VAL A 117 -28.28 -44.68 2.94
N ALA A 118 -28.36 -45.53 1.91
CA ALA A 118 -28.29 -45.14 0.51
C ALA A 118 -29.62 -45.38 -0.21
N ILE A 119 -30.04 -44.39 -1.00
CA ILE A 119 -31.31 -44.38 -1.74
C ILE A 119 -31.02 -44.16 -3.23
N PRO A 120 -31.22 -45.18 -4.08
CA PRO A 120 -31.16 -44.98 -5.52
C PRO A 120 -32.20 -43.95 -5.98
N MET A 121 -31.77 -42.93 -6.72
CA MET A 121 -32.65 -41.85 -7.23
C MET A 121 -33.81 -42.40 -8.08
N ALA A 122 -33.57 -43.52 -8.79
CA ALA A 122 -34.58 -44.22 -9.59
C ALA A 122 -35.83 -44.64 -8.79
N LEU A 123 -35.76 -44.72 -7.46
CA LEU A 123 -36.89 -45.06 -6.59
C LEU A 123 -37.80 -43.87 -6.26
N MET A 124 -37.31 -42.63 -6.38
CA MET A 124 -38.02 -41.41 -5.94
C MET A 124 -38.44 -40.47 -7.08
N GLY A 125 -38.05 -40.76 -8.33
CA GLY A 125 -38.24 -39.81 -9.44
C GLY A 125 -37.20 -38.68 -9.45
N GLN A 126 -37.19 -37.86 -10.49
CA GLN A 126 -36.12 -36.88 -10.72
C GLN A 126 -36.33 -35.61 -9.86
N ALA A 127 -35.45 -35.37 -8.89
CA ALA A 127 -35.40 -34.10 -8.15
C ALA A 127 -34.76 -33.03 -9.04
N THR A 128 -35.48 -31.97 -9.36
CA THR A 128 -35.11 -31.10 -10.50
C THR A 128 -34.07 -30.02 -10.18
N ALA A 129 -33.70 -29.82 -8.90
CA ALA A 129 -32.66 -28.85 -8.50
C ALA A 129 -31.97 -29.13 -7.14
N GLY A 130 -32.27 -30.25 -6.49
CA GLY A 130 -31.83 -30.58 -5.12
C GLY A 130 -32.92 -31.34 -4.36
N LEU A 131 -32.53 -32.04 -3.30
CA LEU A 131 -33.42 -32.81 -2.44
C LEU A 131 -33.49 -32.14 -1.07
N ASP A 132 -34.68 -31.68 -0.70
CA ASP A 132 -34.93 -31.07 0.61
C ASP A 132 -35.19 -32.18 1.64
N VAL A 133 -34.50 -32.09 2.77
CA VAL A 133 -34.41 -33.16 3.77
C VAL A 133 -34.72 -32.61 5.15
N LYS A 134 -35.58 -33.35 5.86
CA LYS A 134 -35.77 -33.23 7.31
C LYS A 134 -35.68 -34.62 7.92
N MET A 135 -35.44 -34.69 9.21
CA MET A 135 -35.20 -35.95 9.90
C MET A 135 -35.71 -35.87 11.34
N ASP A 136 -36.14 -37.02 11.87
CA ASP A 136 -36.30 -37.22 13.30
C ASP A 136 -35.58 -38.48 13.79
N VAL A 137 -35.06 -38.46 15.02
CA VAL A 137 -34.56 -39.65 15.72
C VAL A 137 -35.62 -40.13 16.70
N ASN A 138 -36.09 -41.37 16.52
CA ASN A 138 -37.03 -42.05 17.40
C ASN A 138 -38.31 -41.22 17.72
N ASP A 139 -38.81 -40.39 16.79
CA ASP A 139 -39.94 -39.46 16.99
C ASP A 139 -39.78 -38.50 18.20
N GLY A 140 -38.54 -38.25 18.63
CA GLY A 140 -38.25 -37.47 19.83
C GLY A 140 -37.32 -36.28 19.62
N ILE A 141 -36.52 -36.32 18.55
CA ILE A 141 -35.53 -35.28 18.21
C ILE A 141 -35.69 -34.94 16.75
N TYR A 142 -35.64 -33.66 16.41
CA TYR A 142 -35.97 -33.14 15.08
C TYR A 142 -34.77 -32.38 14.48
N LEU A 143 -34.46 -32.64 13.23
CA LEU A 143 -33.38 -32.04 12.46
C LEU A 143 -33.93 -31.57 11.09
N PRO A 144 -33.89 -30.27 10.77
CA PRO A 144 -33.44 -29.21 11.65
C PRO A 144 -34.39 -29.06 12.85
N SER A 145 -33.94 -28.36 13.90
CA SER A 145 -34.80 -27.93 15.00
C SER A 145 -36.10 -27.32 14.43
N PRO A 146 -37.30 -27.61 15.00
CA PRO A 146 -38.59 -27.37 14.36
C PRO A 146 -38.99 -25.88 14.41
N VAL A 147 -38.21 -25.05 13.73
CA VAL A 147 -38.47 -23.64 13.48
C VAL A 147 -38.87 -23.46 12.02
N VAL A 148 -39.84 -22.58 11.77
CA VAL A 148 -40.40 -22.31 10.43
C VAL A 148 -39.29 -21.88 9.47
N GLY A 149 -39.29 -22.44 8.25
CA GLY A 149 -38.39 -22.02 7.17
C GLY A 149 -37.02 -22.70 7.09
N ASN A 150 -36.68 -23.57 8.04
CA ASN A 150 -35.43 -24.35 7.97
C ASN A 150 -35.64 -25.66 7.21
N THR A 151 -34.93 -25.81 6.09
CA THR A 151 -34.84 -27.05 5.31
C THR A 151 -33.38 -27.28 4.93
N MET A 152 -32.91 -28.51 5.06
CA MET A 152 -31.56 -28.89 4.64
C MET A 152 -31.63 -29.44 3.22
N THR A 153 -30.68 -29.11 2.36
CA THR A 153 -30.76 -29.49 0.94
C THR A 153 -29.52 -30.26 0.53
N VAL A 154 -29.71 -31.43 -0.08
CA VAL A 154 -28.66 -32.20 -0.77
C VAL A 154 -28.74 -31.90 -2.26
N LYS A 155 -27.65 -31.37 -2.82
CA LYS A 155 -27.53 -31.09 -4.25
C LYS A 155 -26.57 -32.09 -4.90
N ASP A 156 -26.81 -32.38 -6.18
CA ASP A 156 -25.86 -33.12 -7.00
C ASP A 156 -24.62 -32.23 -7.24
N PRO A 157 -23.42 -32.63 -6.81
CA PRO A 157 -22.19 -31.89 -7.06
C PRO A 157 -21.96 -31.61 -8.56
N ALA A 158 -22.47 -32.46 -9.46
CA ALA A 158 -22.35 -32.24 -10.90
C ALA A 158 -23.23 -31.08 -11.43
N LEU A 159 -24.18 -30.59 -10.64
CA LEU A 159 -25.00 -29.41 -10.96
C LEU A 159 -24.42 -28.11 -10.39
N LEU A 160 -23.38 -28.20 -9.56
CA LEU A 160 -22.68 -27.02 -9.05
C LEU A 160 -21.78 -26.44 -10.16
N PRO A 161 -21.78 -25.11 -10.35
CA PRO A 161 -20.96 -24.47 -11.37
C PRO A 161 -19.46 -24.73 -11.11
N VAL A 162 -18.72 -25.08 -12.15
CA VAL A 162 -17.25 -25.10 -12.05
C VAL A 162 -16.78 -23.66 -12.03
N VAL A 163 -16.07 -23.30 -10.97
CA VAL A 163 -15.44 -21.99 -10.81
C VAL A 163 -13.94 -22.22 -10.87
N ASP A 164 -13.26 -21.55 -11.80
CA ASP A 164 -11.80 -21.54 -11.82
C ASP A 164 -11.33 -20.78 -10.58
N ALA A 165 -10.47 -21.39 -9.77
CA ALA A 165 -9.92 -20.73 -8.59
C ALA A 165 -8.90 -19.66 -9.02
N THR A 166 -9.32 -18.39 -9.07
CA THR A 166 -8.59 -17.11 -9.26
C THR A 166 -9.64 -16.02 -9.55
N PRO A 167 -9.51 -14.69 -9.29
CA PRO A 167 -8.50 -13.80 -8.66
C PRO A 167 -8.78 -13.50 -7.17
N LEU A 168 -7.86 -12.81 -6.46
CA LEU A 168 -8.20 -12.14 -5.20
C LEU A 168 -9.24 -11.04 -5.51
N LYS A 169 -10.52 -11.30 -5.25
CA LYS A 169 -11.59 -10.35 -5.57
C LYS A 169 -12.78 -10.52 -4.64
N ILE A 170 -13.39 -9.40 -4.25
CA ILE A 170 -14.59 -9.39 -3.41
C ILE A 170 -15.81 -8.86 -4.16
N GLY A 171 -17.00 -9.20 -3.68
CA GLY A 171 -18.24 -8.56 -4.11
C GLY A 171 -18.73 -7.56 -3.06
N ILE A 172 -19.14 -6.36 -3.45
CA ILE A 172 -19.81 -5.39 -2.57
C ILE A 172 -21.27 -5.27 -2.99
N VAL A 173 -22.19 -5.58 -2.09
CA VAL A 173 -23.62 -5.61 -2.39
C VAL A 173 -24.27 -4.25 -2.23
N TYR A 174 -24.96 -3.80 -3.28
CA TYR A 174 -25.96 -2.74 -3.19
C TYR A 174 -27.36 -3.36 -3.14
N SER A 175 -28.02 -3.25 -1.98
CA SER A 175 -29.40 -3.71 -1.78
C SER A 175 -30.37 -2.56 -1.96
N GLU A 176 -31.00 -2.50 -3.13
CA GLU A 176 -32.08 -1.54 -3.42
C GLU A 176 -33.22 -1.65 -2.38
N THR A 177 -33.53 -2.87 -1.92
CA THR A 177 -34.59 -3.10 -0.94
C THR A 177 -34.22 -2.50 0.42
N SER A 178 -32.97 -2.63 0.85
CA SER A 178 -32.48 -2.01 2.09
C SER A 178 -32.30 -0.50 1.95
N ALA A 179 -31.76 -0.01 0.83
CA ALA A 179 -31.61 1.40 0.51
C ALA A 179 -32.96 2.15 0.57
N ALA A 180 -34.03 1.55 0.02
CA ALA A 180 -35.37 2.13 0.02
C ALA A 180 -36.00 2.30 1.41
N ARG A 181 -35.43 1.68 2.45
CA ARG A 181 -35.89 1.74 3.85
C ARG A 181 -34.87 2.38 4.80
N TYR A 182 -33.63 2.58 4.35
CA TYR A 182 -32.56 3.12 5.17
C TYR A 182 -32.94 4.50 5.72
N PHE A 183 -32.79 4.68 7.04
CA PHE A 183 -33.29 5.85 7.80
C PHE A 183 -34.69 6.34 7.38
N GLY A 184 -35.64 5.40 7.25
CA GLY A 184 -37.04 5.70 6.93
C GLY A 184 -37.33 5.85 5.44
N GLY A 185 -36.35 5.59 4.55
CA GLY A 185 -36.54 5.59 3.10
C GLY A 185 -36.69 6.98 2.47
N THR A 186 -36.25 8.02 3.18
CA THR A 186 -36.19 9.40 2.67
C THR A 186 -35.04 9.55 1.67
N ASP A 187 -35.02 10.62 0.89
CA ASP A 187 -33.91 10.88 -0.04
C ASP A 187 -32.56 11.07 0.69
N ALA A 188 -32.60 11.64 1.90
CA ALA A 188 -31.43 11.69 2.79
C ALA A 188 -31.01 10.29 3.28
N GLY A 189 -31.97 9.43 3.61
CA GLY A 189 -31.69 8.04 4.00
C GLY A 189 -31.07 7.22 2.86
N LYS A 190 -31.55 7.40 1.62
CA LYS A 190 -30.95 6.77 0.44
C LYS A 190 -29.55 7.29 0.15
N MET A 191 -29.30 8.59 0.36
CA MET A 191 -27.96 9.16 0.26
C MET A 191 -27.03 8.54 1.31
N ALA A 192 -27.47 8.42 2.55
CA ALA A 192 -26.69 7.79 3.61
C ALA A 192 -26.36 6.31 3.31
N TYR A 193 -27.30 5.56 2.74
CA TYR A 193 -27.03 4.18 2.28
C TYR A 193 -26.00 4.15 1.15
N SER A 194 -26.14 5.04 0.17
CA SER A 194 -25.21 5.13 -0.97
C SER A 194 -23.81 5.53 -0.51
N GLN A 195 -23.69 6.41 0.48
CA GLN A 195 -22.42 6.76 1.10
C GLN A 195 -21.82 5.63 1.94
N LEU A 196 -22.64 4.87 2.69
CA LEU A 196 -22.16 3.66 3.38
C LEU A 196 -21.62 2.63 2.38
N PHE A 197 -22.31 2.46 1.26
CA PHE A 197 -21.87 1.62 0.15
C PHE A 197 -20.54 2.10 -0.45
N MET A 198 -20.37 3.40 -0.68
CA MET A 198 -19.09 3.98 -1.13
C MET A 198 -17.99 3.92 -0.06
N ALA A 199 -18.31 4.02 1.23
CA ALA A 199 -17.35 3.81 2.29
C ALA A 199 -16.79 2.38 2.27
N ALA A 200 -17.61 1.40 1.84
CA ALA A 200 -17.13 0.04 1.61
C ALA A 200 -16.22 -0.07 0.38
N GLN A 201 -16.51 0.64 -0.71
CA GLN A 201 -15.64 0.73 -1.89
C GLN A 201 -14.27 1.32 -1.51
N ASN A 202 -14.27 2.49 -0.87
CA ASN A 202 -13.05 3.16 -0.42
C ASN A 202 -12.20 2.28 0.50
N GLN A 203 -12.80 1.56 1.44
CA GLN A 203 -12.05 0.67 2.34
C GLN A 203 -11.57 -0.62 1.65
N ALA A 204 -12.24 -1.10 0.60
CA ALA A 204 -11.71 -2.17 -0.25
C ALA A 204 -10.49 -1.71 -1.05
N THR A 205 -10.53 -0.48 -1.57
CA THR A 205 -9.38 0.17 -2.20
C THR A 205 -8.23 0.39 -1.23
N ALA A 206 -8.53 0.79 0.02
CA ALA A 206 -7.51 0.94 1.06
C ALA A 206 -6.82 -0.40 1.37
N ALA A 207 -7.57 -1.50 1.48
CA ALA A 207 -7.02 -2.86 1.58
C ALA A 207 -6.26 -3.34 0.33
N GLY A 208 -6.35 -2.59 -0.78
CA GLY A 208 -5.79 -2.95 -2.08
C GLY A 208 -6.43 -4.19 -2.71
N VAL A 209 -7.70 -4.45 -2.41
CA VAL A 209 -8.47 -5.60 -2.91
C VAL A 209 -9.49 -5.11 -3.94
N PRO A 210 -9.36 -5.50 -5.23
CA PRO A 210 -10.36 -5.16 -6.23
C PRO A 210 -11.73 -5.76 -5.91
N PHE A 211 -12.78 -5.08 -6.33
CA PHE A 211 -14.14 -5.51 -6.07
C PHE A 211 -15.04 -5.41 -7.31
N ASP A 212 -16.12 -6.18 -7.30
CA ASP A 212 -17.27 -5.95 -8.18
C ASP A 212 -18.46 -5.48 -7.36
N VAL A 213 -19.32 -4.67 -7.97
CA VAL A 213 -20.62 -4.35 -7.39
C VAL A 213 -21.63 -5.46 -7.71
N LEU A 214 -22.34 -5.93 -6.68
CA LEU A 214 -23.38 -6.94 -6.78
C LEU A 214 -24.75 -6.35 -6.44
N THR A 215 -25.75 -6.75 -7.22
CA THR A 215 -27.16 -6.43 -6.95
C THR A 215 -27.86 -7.61 -6.26
N GLU A 216 -29.05 -7.38 -5.71
CA GLU A 216 -29.91 -8.47 -5.19
C GLU A 216 -30.24 -9.54 -6.25
N ALA A 217 -30.25 -9.18 -7.53
CA ALA A 217 -30.46 -10.14 -8.61
C ALA A 217 -29.26 -11.09 -8.77
N ASP A 218 -28.05 -10.58 -8.56
CA ASP A 218 -26.81 -11.37 -8.64
C ASP A 218 -26.71 -12.39 -7.51
N LEU A 219 -27.23 -12.05 -6.33
CA LEU A 219 -27.31 -12.96 -5.17
C LEU A 219 -28.20 -14.18 -5.39
N LYS A 220 -28.90 -14.26 -6.53
CA LYS A 220 -29.69 -15.42 -6.95
C LYS A 220 -28.96 -16.31 -7.97
N ASN A 221 -27.72 -15.97 -8.33
CA ASN A 221 -26.91 -16.68 -9.30
C ASN A 221 -25.61 -17.20 -8.67
N LEU A 222 -25.59 -18.48 -8.32
CA LEU A 222 -24.42 -19.13 -7.72
C LEU A 222 -23.16 -19.03 -8.59
N SER A 223 -23.29 -19.09 -9.93
CA SER A 223 -22.11 -19.02 -10.82
C SER A 223 -21.42 -17.66 -10.77
N LYS A 224 -22.16 -16.60 -10.38
CA LYS A 224 -21.59 -15.26 -10.19
C LYS A 224 -21.01 -15.12 -8.79
N VAL A 225 -21.73 -15.60 -7.78
CA VAL A 225 -21.38 -15.41 -6.36
C VAL A 225 -20.22 -16.30 -5.90
N ALA A 226 -20.10 -17.52 -6.43
CA ALA A 226 -19.11 -18.50 -6.01
C ALA A 226 -17.66 -18.16 -6.40
N GLY A 227 -17.45 -17.15 -7.25
CA GLY A 227 -16.13 -16.72 -7.73
C GLY A 227 -15.43 -15.68 -6.86
N TYR A 228 -16.05 -15.22 -5.78
CA TYR A 228 -15.47 -14.22 -4.88
C TYR A 228 -14.87 -14.87 -3.63
N ASP A 229 -13.77 -14.32 -3.11
CA ASP A 229 -13.22 -14.75 -1.81
C ASP A 229 -14.13 -14.31 -0.66
N ALA A 230 -14.73 -13.14 -0.79
CA ALA A 230 -15.65 -12.56 0.18
C ALA A 230 -16.76 -11.74 -0.46
N ILE A 231 -17.87 -11.59 0.27
CA ILE A 231 -18.95 -10.67 -0.08
C ILE A 231 -19.21 -9.74 1.09
N VAL A 232 -19.12 -8.44 0.82
CA VAL A 232 -19.43 -7.36 1.74
C VAL A 232 -20.88 -6.94 1.57
N PHE A 233 -21.62 -6.90 2.68
CA PHE A 233 -22.98 -6.39 2.77
C PHE A 233 -22.98 -5.16 3.67
N PRO A 234 -22.82 -3.94 3.10
CA PRO A 234 -22.81 -2.71 3.89
C PRO A 234 -24.07 -2.57 4.75
N SER A 235 -25.23 -2.88 4.18
CA SER A 235 -26.45 -3.20 4.94
C SER A 235 -27.39 -4.06 4.09
N PHE A 236 -27.91 -5.13 4.70
CA PHE A 236 -28.80 -6.08 4.04
C PHE A 236 -29.96 -6.52 4.93
N THR A 237 -30.52 -5.58 5.68
CA THR A 237 -31.61 -5.83 6.62
C THR A 237 -32.91 -6.26 5.95
N ASN A 238 -33.25 -5.66 4.80
CA ASN A 238 -34.53 -5.84 4.12
C ASN A 238 -34.33 -6.56 2.78
N VAL A 239 -35.09 -7.64 2.55
CA VAL A 239 -35.02 -8.45 1.32
C VAL A 239 -36.44 -8.71 0.81
N LYS A 240 -36.64 -8.71 -0.52
CA LYS A 240 -37.94 -9.06 -1.10
C LYS A 240 -38.36 -10.46 -0.68
N SER A 241 -39.57 -10.60 -0.14
CA SER A 241 -40.11 -11.86 0.38
C SER A 241 -40.03 -13.00 -0.65
N ALA A 242 -40.24 -12.69 -1.94
CA ALA A 242 -40.17 -13.65 -3.04
C ALA A 242 -38.75 -14.15 -3.35
N ASP A 243 -37.72 -13.39 -2.98
CA ASP A 243 -36.31 -13.67 -3.30
C ASP A 243 -35.56 -14.29 -2.11
N VAL A 244 -36.07 -14.16 -0.88
CA VAL A 244 -35.39 -14.63 0.37
C VAL A 244 -34.88 -16.07 0.26
N ALA A 245 -35.75 -17.00 -0.14
CA ALA A 245 -35.41 -18.42 -0.20
C ALA A 245 -34.29 -18.70 -1.22
N GLN A 246 -34.37 -18.08 -2.41
CA GLN A 246 -33.37 -18.28 -3.46
C GLN A 246 -32.03 -17.65 -3.09
N ILE A 247 -32.03 -16.45 -2.49
CA ILE A 247 -30.80 -15.80 -2.03
C ILE A 247 -30.15 -16.63 -0.90
N GLN A 248 -30.94 -17.10 0.06
CA GLN A 248 -30.46 -17.97 1.13
C GLN A 248 -29.82 -19.25 0.59
N ASP A 249 -30.44 -19.91 -0.40
CA ASP A 249 -29.91 -21.11 -1.05
C ASP A 249 -28.57 -20.85 -1.75
N VAL A 250 -28.42 -19.71 -2.42
CA VAL A 250 -27.19 -19.35 -3.13
C VAL A 250 -26.06 -19.00 -2.16
N LEU A 251 -26.33 -18.17 -1.16
CA LEU A 251 -25.33 -17.81 -0.14
C LEU A 251 -24.91 -19.03 0.68
N THR A 252 -25.85 -19.92 0.95
CA THR A 252 -25.61 -21.23 1.53
C THR A 252 -24.53 -22.00 0.76
N ASP A 253 -24.69 -22.16 -0.56
CA ASP A 253 -23.74 -22.92 -1.35
C ASP A 253 -22.42 -22.18 -1.47
N ALA A 254 -22.45 -20.86 -1.66
CA ALA A 254 -21.25 -20.03 -1.71
C ALA A 254 -20.38 -20.22 -0.45
N VAL A 255 -20.98 -20.11 0.74
CA VAL A 255 -20.28 -20.27 2.02
C VAL A 255 -19.78 -21.70 2.21
N TYR A 256 -20.64 -22.71 2.05
CA TYR A 256 -20.33 -24.08 2.48
C TYR A 256 -19.71 -24.98 1.41
N LYS A 257 -19.83 -24.61 0.12
CA LYS A 257 -19.27 -25.39 -1.01
C LYS A 257 -18.13 -24.67 -1.72
N TYR A 258 -18.07 -23.34 -1.63
CA TYR A 258 -17.01 -22.53 -2.25
C TYR A 258 -16.20 -21.72 -1.24
N HIS A 259 -16.51 -21.84 0.05
CA HIS A 259 -15.79 -21.17 1.15
C HIS A 259 -15.80 -19.63 1.07
N VAL A 260 -16.78 -19.06 0.37
CA VAL A 260 -16.93 -17.60 0.26
C VAL A 260 -17.22 -17.02 1.65
N GLY A 261 -16.38 -16.08 2.09
CA GLY A 261 -16.58 -15.38 3.36
C GLY A 261 -17.65 -14.30 3.29
N LEU A 262 -18.35 -14.05 4.40
CA LEU A 262 -19.35 -12.99 4.48
C LEU A 262 -18.90 -11.90 5.45
N ILE A 263 -18.93 -10.64 4.99
CA ILE A 263 -18.74 -9.46 5.83
C ILE A 263 -20.08 -8.73 5.89
N THR A 264 -20.66 -8.62 7.09
CA THR A 264 -22.03 -8.13 7.26
C THR A 264 -22.11 -7.12 8.39
N ALA A 265 -23.13 -6.26 8.40
CA ALA A 265 -23.37 -5.30 9.46
C ALA A 265 -24.83 -5.28 9.91
N GLY A 266 -25.03 -5.07 11.21
CA GLY A 266 -26.33 -4.87 11.83
C GLY A 266 -27.27 -6.05 11.64
N GLU A 267 -28.48 -5.76 11.18
CA GLU A 267 -29.47 -6.79 10.88
C GLU A 267 -29.23 -7.37 9.47
N PHE A 268 -29.10 -8.69 9.36
CA PHE A 268 -28.81 -9.37 8.09
C PHE A 268 -29.93 -10.32 7.67
N MET A 269 -30.63 -9.95 6.59
CA MET A 269 -31.79 -10.64 6.03
C MET A 269 -32.93 -10.88 7.04
N THR A 270 -33.20 -9.93 7.95
CA THR A 270 -34.17 -10.16 9.04
C THR A 270 -35.58 -9.67 8.72
N ASN A 271 -35.72 -8.75 7.78
CA ASN A 271 -36.99 -8.14 7.39
C ASN A 271 -37.31 -8.31 5.90
N ASN A 272 -38.59 -8.23 5.57
CA ASN A 272 -39.05 -8.16 4.20
C ASN A 272 -38.94 -6.74 3.61
N GLU A 273 -39.33 -6.56 2.35
CA GLU A 273 -39.27 -5.27 1.63
C GLU A 273 -40.10 -4.14 2.27
N ASN A 274 -41.02 -4.47 3.18
CA ASN A 274 -41.86 -3.53 3.90
C ASN A 274 -41.36 -3.25 5.33
N GLY A 275 -40.20 -3.77 5.71
CA GLY A 275 -39.65 -3.64 7.07
C GLY A 275 -40.37 -4.51 8.10
N VAL A 276 -41.12 -5.54 7.67
CA VAL A 276 -41.76 -6.50 8.56
C VAL A 276 -40.82 -7.68 8.77
N ALA A 277 -40.60 -8.05 10.04
CA ALA A 277 -39.78 -9.19 10.40
C ALA A 277 -40.24 -10.46 9.68
N LEU A 278 -39.28 -11.14 9.07
CA LEU A 278 -39.50 -12.43 8.41
C LEU A 278 -39.78 -13.51 9.47
N PRO A 279 -40.46 -14.63 9.12
CA PRO A 279 -40.57 -15.79 9.99
C PRO A 279 -39.18 -16.24 10.44
N ASP A 280 -38.98 -16.32 11.76
CA ASP A 280 -37.67 -16.40 12.42
C ASP A 280 -36.63 -15.43 11.80
N ALA A 281 -36.65 -14.19 12.29
CA ALA A 281 -35.84 -13.10 11.77
C ALA A 281 -34.34 -13.43 11.73
N TYR A 282 -33.82 -14.25 12.64
CA TYR A 282 -32.37 -14.50 12.79
C TYR A 282 -31.90 -15.84 12.21
N ALA A 283 -32.79 -16.68 11.67
CA ALA A 283 -32.43 -18.01 11.14
C ALA A 283 -31.27 -17.98 10.12
N ARG A 284 -31.21 -16.93 9.28
CA ARG A 284 -30.15 -16.78 8.25
C ARG A 284 -28.81 -16.36 8.86
N MET A 285 -28.82 -15.46 9.84
CA MET A 285 -27.60 -15.12 10.59
C MET A 285 -27.04 -16.34 11.31
N GLN A 286 -27.92 -17.15 11.90
CA GLN A 286 -27.48 -18.35 12.61
C GLN A 286 -26.88 -19.38 11.64
N SER A 287 -27.53 -19.65 10.51
CA SER A 287 -27.06 -20.67 9.56
C SER A 287 -25.88 -20.26 8.69
N LEU A 288 -25.73 -18.97 8.36
CA LEU A 288 -24.65 -18.49 7.49
C LEU A 288 -23.44 -17.98 8.28
N LEU A 289 -23.68 -17.33 9.42
CA LEU A 289 -22.64 -16.66 10.21
C LEU A 289 -22.37 -17.33 11.56
N ASP A 290 -23.15 -18.32 11.98
CA ASP A 290 -23.19 -18.80 13.37
C ASP A 290 -23.41 -17.65 14.37
N LEU A 291 -24.38 -16.77 14.10
CA LEU A 291 -24.69 -15.65 15.00
C LEU A 291 -26.18 -15.55 15.29
N THR A 292 -26.51 -15.30 16.55
CA THR A 292 -27.85 -14.93 17.01
C THR A 292 -27.78 -13.68 17.86
N ARG A 293 -28.82 -12.83 17.79
CA ARG A 293 -28.86 -11.59 18.57
C ARG A 293 -29.02 -11.91 20.05
N GLU A 294 -28.12 -11.35 20.87
CA GLU A 294 -28.16 -11.47 22.32
C GLU A 294 -28.86 -10.27 22.96
N GLY A 295 -28.60 -9.07 22.45
CA GLY A 295 -29.15 -7.83 23.00
C GLY A 295 -28.84 -6.60 22.13
N GLY A 296 -29.14 -5.44 22.67
CA GLY A 296 -28.87 -4.14 22.05
C GLY A 296 -29.53 -3.00 22.82
N THR A 297 -29.25 -1.77 22.39
CA THR A 297 -29.75 -0.56 23.04
C THR A 297 -31.26 -0.43 22.94
N THR A 298 -31.90 -0.04 24.04
CA THR A 298 -33.35 0.19 24.09
C THR A 298 -33.74 1.63 23.73
N THR A 299 -32.78 2.57 23.74
CA THR A 299 -33.02 3.99 23.47
C THR A 299 -33.06 4.29 21.96
N LEU A 300 -34.21 4.73 21.47
CA LEU A 300 -34.37 5.30 20.13
C LEU A 300 -33.55 6.60 20.01
N GLY A 301 -32.62 6.64 19.05
CA GLY A 301 -31.66 7.74 18.90
C GLY A 301 -30.33 7.52 19.64
N GLY A 302 -30.15 6.36 20.28
CA GLY A 302 -28.86 5.84 20.73
C GLY A 302 -28.41 6.25 22.13
N ASP A 303 -27.46 5.49 22.66
CA ASP A 303 -26.77 5.70 23.93
C ASP A 303 -25.28 6.00 23.67
N PRO A 304 -24.50 6.54 24.63
CA PRO A 304 -23.07 6.66 24.48
C PRO A 304 -22.41 5.28 24.30
N VAL A 305 -21.64 5.13 23.23
CA VAL A 305 -20.93 3.89 22.91
C VAL A 305 -19.47 4.20 22.60
N GLN A 306 -18.56 3.55 23.32
CA GLN A 306 -17.13 3.60 23.02
C GLN A 306 -16.69 2.28 22.38
N ILE A 307 -16.02 2.36 21.24
CA ILE A 307 -15.46 1.21 20.53
C ILE A 307 -13.98 1.10 20.88
N VAL A 308 -13.58 -0.11 21.26
CA VAL A 308 -12.25 -0.40 21.76
C VAL A 308 -11.68 -1.60 21.00
N ALA A 309 -10.44 -1.47 20.54
CA ALA A 309 -9.73 -2.55 19.88
C ALA A 309 -9.38 -3.66 20.89
N ASN A 310 -9.57 -4.91 20.48
CA ASN A 310 -9.20 -6.07 21.29
C ASN A 310 -7.88 -6.67 20.78
N VAL A 311 -6.85 -6.71 21.64
CA VAL A 311 -5.56 -7.33 21.28
C VAL A 311 -5.65 -8.84 21.32
N GLY A 312 -5.19 -9.44 20.22
CA GLY A 312 -5.22 -10.88 20.01
C GLY A 312 -6.06 -11.29 18.79
N SER A 313 -6.73 -10.35 18.12
CA SER A 313 -7.34 -10.61 16.82
C SER A 313 -6.32 -10.33 15.70
N ASP A 314 -6.11 -11.31 14.82
CA ASP A 314 -5.37 -11.13 13.55
C ASP A 314 -6.12 -10.22 12.57
N VAL A 315 -7.31 -9.73 12.96
CA VAL A 315 -8.23 -9.00 12.08
C VAL A 315 -7.97 -7.52 12.07
N PHE A 316 -7.57 -6.89 13.19
CA PHE A 316 -7.30 -5.45 13.29
C PHE A 316 -5.80 -5.21 13.53
N PRO A 317 -4.92 -5.50 12.55
CA PRO A 317 -3.50 -5.20 12.67
C PRO A 317 -3.29 -3.69 12.87
N GLY A 318 -2.20 -3.30 13.54
CA GLY A 318 -1.87 -1.90 13.82
C GLY A 318 -2.45 -1.35 15.13
N TYR A 319 -3.62 -1.82 15.56
CA TYR A 319 -4.24 -1.36 16.81
C TYR A 319 -3.58 -1.92 18.06
N GLN A 320 -3.49 -1.07 19.10
CA GLN A 320 -2.99 -1.45 20.41
C GLN A 320 -4.10 -2.00 21.32
N ALA A 321 -3.66 -2.72 22.36
CA ALA A 321 -4.53 -3.30 23.36
C ALA A 321 -5.39 -2.24 24.05
N ASN A 322 -6.71 -2.38 23.96
CA ASN A 322 -7.65 -1.43 24.56
C ASN A 322 -7.55 0.00 23.99
N GLU A 323 -6.97 0.15 22.80
CA GLU A 323 -6.98 1.43 22.09
C GLU A 323 -8.42 1.82 21.75
N VAL A 324 -8.78 3.09 21.97
CA VAL A 324 -10.08 3.61 21.60
C VAL A 324 -10.10 3.81 20.09
N VAL A 325 -10.96 3.06 19.40
CA VAL A 325 -11.15 3.16 17.95
C VAL A 325 -12.02 4.39 17.65
N ARG A 326 -13.18 4.49 18.32
CA ARG A 326 -14.10 5.61 18.15
C ARG A 326 -15.02 5.78 19.36
N ASP A 327 -15.30 7.04 19.68
CA ASP A 327 -16.29 7.42 20.70
C ASP A 327 -17.55 7.99 20.03
N TYR A 328 -18.69 7.33 20.26
CA TYR A 328 -20.00 7.78 19.82
C TYR A 328 -20.77 8.39 20.97
N ALA A 329 -21.13 9.67 20.83
CA ALA A 329 -21.96 10.36 21.83
C ALA A 329 -23.37 9.76 21.93
N LYS A 330 -23.93 9.31 20.80
CA LYS A 330 -25.22 8.62 20.69
C LYS A 330 -25.19 7.65 19.52
N MET A 331 -25.35 6.36 19.79
CA MET A 331 -25.44 5.32 18.78
C MET A 331 -26.41 4.23 19.23
N SER A 332 -27.27 3.79 18.32
CA SER A 332 -28.02 2.55 18.52
C SER A 332 -27.15 1.37 18.08
N THR A 333 -27.08 0.33 18.89
CA THR A 333 -26.22 -0.82 18.62
C THR A 333 -26.83 -2.12 19.15
N SER A 334 -26.42 -3.23 18.56
CA SER A 334 -26.78 -4.59 18.94
C SER A 334 -25.52 -5.39 19.27
N TRP A 335 -25.68 -6.54 19.92
CA TRP A 335 -24.58 -7.49 20.07
C TRP A 335 -25.09 -8.92 19.90
N TYR A 336 -24.17 -9.75 19.44
CA TYR A 336 -24.45 -11.08 18.93
C TYR A 336 -23.54 -12.09 19.61
N LYS A 337 -24.02 -13.32 19.68
CA LYS A 337 -23.28 -14.48 20.19
C LYS A 337 -23.45 -15.64 19.23
N SER A 338 -22.62 -16.67 19.40
CA SER A 338 -22.76 -17.90 18.62
C SER A 338 -24.13 -18.54 18.80
N ALA A 339 -24.68 -19.06 17.70
CA ALA A 339 -25.95 -19.75 17.70
C ALA A 339 -25.84 -21.17 18.28
N ASP A 340 -24.69 -21.82 18.10
CA ASP A 340 -24.42 -23.18 18.60
C ASP A 340 -23.63 -23.23 19.92
N GLY A 341 -23.14 -22.08 20.40
CA GLY A 341 -22.40 -21.93 21.65
C GLY A 341 -20.88 -22.01 21.49
N THR A 342 -20.38 -22.11 20.26
CA THR A 342 -18.95 -21.98 19.95
C THR A 342 -18.46 -20.57 20.31
N PRO A 343 -17.31 -20.41 20.98
CA PRO A 343 -16.79 -19.07 21.26
C PRO A 343 -16.53 -18.30 19.97
N VAL A 344 -17.15 -17.12 19.85
CA VAL A 344 -16.84 -16.15 18.77
C VAL A 344 -15.47 -15.53 19.02
N THR A 345 -14.85 -14.98 17.97
CA THR A 345 -13.62 -14.19 18.11
C THR A 345 -14.00 -12.71 18.21
N PRO A 346 -13.98 -12.07 19.41
CA PRO A 346 -14.22 -10.65 19.53
C PRO A 346 -13.04 -9.86 18.95
N ILE A 347 -13.28 -9.14 17.85
CA ILE A 347 -12.29 -8.33 17.14
C ILE A 347 -12.18 -6.93 17.76
N ALA A 348 -13.34 -6.31 18.01
CA ALA A 348 -13.46 -5.06 18.76
C ALA A 348 -14.60 -5.20 19.78
N THR A 349 -14.49 -4.49 20.90
CA THR A 349 -15.54 -4.41 21.93
C THR A 349 -16.23 -3.06 21.93
N GLN A 350 -17.48 -3.06 22.37
CA GLN A 350 -18.29 -1.85 22.57
C GLN A 350 -18.65 -1.74 24.04
N LYS A 351 -18.34 -0.58 24.62
CA LYS A 351 -18.78 -0.18 25.96
C LYS A 351 -20.00 0.70 25.81
N VAL A 352 -21.16 0.17 26.17
CA VAL A 352 -22.47 0.81 26.01
C VAL A 352 -22.91 1.37 27.36
N THR A 353 -23.22 2.66 27.43
CA THR A 353 -23.64 3.30 28.69
C THR A 353 -25.14 3.62 28.69
N GLU A 354 -25.93 2.73 29.30
CA GLU A 354 -27.38 2.88 29.45
C GLU A 354 -27.76 3.24 30.90
N GLY A 355 -28.51 4.33 31.09
CA GLY A 355 -29.01 4.70 32.43
C GLY A 355 -27.93 4.93 33.50
N ASN A 356 -26.73 5.37 33.08
CA ASN A 356 -25.49 5.51 33.88
C ASN A 356 -24.79 4.19 34.25
N ALA A 357 -25.17 3.05 33.68
CA ALA A 357 -24.45 1.79 33.79
C ALA A 357 -23.74 1.48 32.47
N THR A 358 -22.46 1.12 32.53
CA THR A 358 -21.69 0.72 31.35
C THR A 358 -21.56 -0.79 31.30
N THR A 359 -21.99 -1.41 30.21
CA THR A 359 -21.78 -2.83 29.90
C THR A 359 -20.86 -2.98 28.70
N GLU A 360 -20.14 -4.10 28.64
CA GLU A 360 -19.21 -4.39 27.56
C GLU A 360 -19.68 -5.61 26.77
N HIS A 361 -19.69 -5.47 25.44
CA HIS A 361 -20.12 -6.49 24.50
C HIS A 361 -19.19 -6.52 23.28
N ALA A 362 -19.25 -7.56 22.46
CA ALA A 362 -18.52 -7.57 21.19
C ALA A 362 -19.18 -6.59 20.20
N ALA A 363 -18.37 -5.75 19.56
CA ALA A 363 -18.78 -4.79 18.53
C ALA A 363 -18.54 -5.34 17.12
N VAL A 364 -17.43 -6.06 16.95
CA VAL A 364 -17.07 -6.73 15.70
C VAL A 364 -16.67 -8.16 16.08
N VAL A 365 -17.27 -9.15 15.43
CA VAL A 365 -17.03 -10.55 15.71
C VAL A 365 -16.61 -11.31 14.47
N GLY A 366 -15.57 -12.13 14.61
CA GLY A 366 -15.16 -13.11 13.64
C GLY A 366 -15.77 -14.47 13.96
N THR A 367 -16.30 -15.15 12.94
CA THR A 367 -16.79 -16.53 13.03
C THR A 367 -16.27 -17.37 11.88
N GLN A 368 -16.35 -18.68 12.03
CA GLN A 368 -15.98 -19.63 10.98
C GLN A 368 -17.15 -20.58 10.76
N THR A 369 -17.74 -20.52 9.57
CA THR A 369 -18.70 -21.52 9.08
C THR A 369 -18.04 -22.26 7.92
N GLY A 370 -18.66 -22.28 6.74
CA GLY A 370 -17.99 -22.75 5.52
C GLY A 370 -16.86 -21.81 5.08
N GLY A 371 -17.05 -20.50 5.23
CA GLY A 371 -16.04 -19.46 5.02
C GLY A 371 -15.70 -18.72 6.32
N ARG A 372 -14.65 -17.87 6.28
CA ARG A 372 -14.36 -16.91 7.35
C ARG A 372 -15.33 -15.75 7.26
N ASN A 373 -15.99 -15.40 8.34
CA ASN A 373 -16.98 -14.32 8.35
C ASN A 373 -16.60 -13.24 9.37
N VAL A 374 -17.01 -12.01 9.08
CA VAL A 374 -16.95 -10.88 10.01
C VAL A 374 -18.33 -10.23 10.10
N HIS A 375 -18.75 -9.93 11.32
CA HIS A 375 -20.01 -9.24 11.56
C HIS A 375 -19.80 -8.00 12.43
N PHE A 376 -20.25 -6.86 11.93
CA PHE A 376 -20.29 -5.58 12.63
C PHE A 376 -21.64 -5.43 13.33
N ALA A 377 -21.63 -5.03 14.60
CA ALA A 377 -22.83 -4.84 15.41
C ALA A 377 -23.86 -3.87 14.82
N ASN A 378 -23.41 -2.92 13.99
CA ASN A 378 -24.23 -2.02 13.20
C ASN A 378 -23.47 -1.50 11.97
N GLU A 379 -24.19 -0.83 11.08
CA GLU A 379 -23.69 -0.21 9.87
C GLU A 379 -22.70 0.94 10.11
N SER A 380 -22.85 1.68 11.22
CA SER A 380 -21.95 2.79 11.54
C SER A 380 -20.51 2.32 11.73
N LEU A 381 -20.31 1.18 12.38
CA LEU A 381 -18.98 0.58 12.58
C LEU A 381 -18.35 0.08 11.28
N LEU A 382 -19.16 -0.43 10.35
CA LEU A 382 -18.65 -0.82 9.03
C LEU A 382 -18.23 0.41 8.23
N GLY A 383 -18.99 1.50 8.33
CA GLY A 383 -18.69 2.78 7.67
C GLY A 383 -17.64 3.63 8.40
N ASP A 384 -17.12 3.20 9.54
CA ASP A 384 -16.01 3.88 10.21
C ASP A 384 -14.72 3.67 9.41
N ASN A 385 -13.93 4.74 9.32
CA ASN A 385 -12.61 4.66 8.72
C ASN A 385 -11.77 3.65 9.52
N ASN A 386 -10.97 2.87 8.79
CA ASN A 386 -10.01 1.93 9.37
C ASN A 386 -10.65 0.76 10.12
N MET A 387 -11.83 0.30 9.68
CA MET A 387 -12.49 -0.86 10.28
C MET A 387 -12.79 -1.98 9.26
N LEU A 388 -13.37 -1.66 8.11
CA LEU A 388 -13.75 -2.66 7.11
C LEU A 388 -12.55 -3.18 6.32
N GLN A 389 -11.54 -2.35 6.01
CA GLN A 389 -10.35 -2.79 5.26
C GLN A 389 -9.69 -4.01 5.93
N HIS A 390 -9.51 -3.92 7.24
CA HIS A 390 -9.00 -4.97 8.12
C HIS A 390 -9.87 -6.24 8.15
N ALA A 391 -11.19 -6.08 8.13
CA ALA A 391 -12.10 -7.20 8.00
C ALA A 391 -11.98 -7.88 6.61
N ILE A 392 -11.77 -7.09 5.55
CA ILE A 392 -11.51 -7.61 4.20
C ILE A 392 -10.21 -8.40 4.23
N ASP A 393 -9.10 -7.82 4.69
CA ASP A 393 -7.78 -8.46 4.75
C ASP A 393 -7.84 -9.80 5.47
N TYR A 394 -8.53 -9.86 6.60
CA TYR A 394 -8.67 -11.09 7.39
C TYR A 394 -9.42 -12.20 6.64
N VAL A 395 -10.52 -11.84 5.98
CA VAL A 395 -11.36 -12.81 5.27
C VAL A 395 -10.65 -13.31 4.01
N VAL A 396 -9.98 -12.42 3.27
CA VAL A 396 -9.31 -12.76 2.01
C VAL A 396 -7.85 -13.22 2.19
N LYS A 397 -7.34 -13.23 3.43
CA LYS A 397 -5.97 -13.63 3.75
C LYS A 397 -5.62 -14.99 3.14
N PRO A 398 -4.55 -15.08 2.32
CA PRO A 398 -4.19 -16.31 1.64
C PRO A 398 -3.86 -17.43 2.63
N ALA A 399 -4.10 -18.68 2.22
CA ALA A 399 -3.80 -19.85 3.05
C ALA A 399 -2.29 -20.03 3.30
N ALA A 400 -1.43 -19.52 2.40
CA ALA A 400 0.02 -19.55 2.52
C ALA A 400 0.66 -18.38 1.74
N GLY A 401 1.83 -17.92 2.21
CA GLY A 401 2.57 -16.81 1.60
C GLY A 401 2.21 -15.44 2.18
N PRO A 402 2.86 -14.38 1.69
CA PRO A 402 2.54 -13.01 2.08
C PRO A 402 1.23 -12.54 1.43
N SER A 403 0.56 -11.60 2.07
CA SER A 403 -0.50 -10.80 1.43
C SER A 403 0.13 -9.84 0.42
N LEU A 404 -0.55 -9.61 -0.70
CA LEU A 404 -0.17 -8.62 -1.71
C LEU A 404 -1.36 -7.72 -1.99
N SER A 405 -1.16 -6.41 -1.89
CA SER A 405 -2.21 -5.40 -2.05
C SER A 405 -1.91 -4.52 -3.26
N LEU A 406 -2.94 -4.13 -4.02
CA LEU A 406 -2.81 -3.17 -5.12
C LEU A 406 -3.15 -1.77 -4.60
N HIS A 407 -2.17 -0.89 -4.54
CA HIS A 407 -2.32 0.46 -4.02
C HIS A 407 -2.43 1.49 -5.16
N MET A 408 -3.37 2.43 -5.08
CA MET A 408 -3.58 3.56 -5.99
C MET A 408 -2.47 4.62 -5.96
N SER A 409 -1.58 4.55 -4.99
CA SER A 409 -0.38 5.38 -4.86
C SER A 409 0.81 4.53 -4.42
N ARG A 410 2.01 5.05 -4.66
CA ARG A 410 3.30 4.53 -4.13
C ARG A 410 3.61 5.10 -2.76
N ASP A 411 2.94 6.18 -2.40
CA ASP A 411 3.11 6.89 -1.15
C ASP A 411 2.20 6.32 -0.06
N LYS A 412 2.48 6.70 1.18
CA LYS A 412 1.77 6.18 2.36
C LYS A 412 0.35 6.69 2.50
N ALA A 413 -0.01 7.78 1.83
CA ALA A 413 -1.34 8.36 1.87
C ALA A 413 -1.60 9.20 0.62
N ILE A 414 -2.87 9.34 0.25
CA ILE A 414 -3.32 10.26 -0.79
C ILE A 414 -4.03 11.43 -0.12
N VAL A 415 -3.59 12.66 -0.37
CA VAL A 415 -4.24 13.88 0.13
C VAL A 415 -4.78 14.68 -1.05
N ALA A 416 -6.10 14.70 -1.20
CA ALA A 416 -6.80 15.47 -2.21
C ALA A 416 -7.37 16.75 -1.59
N SER A 417 -6.91 17.91 -2.07
CA SER A 417 -7.40 19.19 -1.59
C SER A 417 -8.56 19.71 -2.44
N ARG A 418 -9.64 20.12 -1.76
CA ARG A 418 -10.78 20.87 -2.32
C ARG A 418 -10.69 22.32 -1.85
N THR A 419 -10.67 23.25 -2.79
CA THR A 419 -10.74 24.69 -2.51
C THR A 419 -12.01 25.27 -3.12
N ASP A 420 -12.91 25.73 -2.24
CA ASP A 420 -14.12 26.44 -2.63
C ASP A 420 -13.76 27.92 -2.84
N MET A 421 -13.85 28.38 -4.09
CA MET A 421 -13.42 29.72 -4.51
C MET A 421 -14.59 30.70 -4.45
N ASP A 422 -15.23 30.84 -3.29
CA ASP A 422 -16.42 31.67 -3.11
C ASP A 422 -16.19 33.13 -3.54
N GLN A 423 -14.97 33.64 -3.38
CA GLN A 423 -14.62 35.01 -3.74
C GLN A 423 -14.39 35.19 -5.25
N ALA A 424 -14.37 34.11 -6.04
CA ALA A 424 -14.16 34.19 -7.49
C ALA A 424 -15.25 34.99 -8.24
N MET A 425 -16.46 35.01 -7.70
CA MET A 425 -17.55 35.83 -8.23
C MET A 425 -17.54 37.26 -7.69
N GLU A 426 -16.87 37.56 -6.60
CA GLU A 426 -16.90 38.88 -5.96
C GLU A 426 -15.88 39.83 -6.63
N THR A 427 -16.37 40.66 -7.54
CA THR A 427 -15.52 41.52 -8.41
C THR A 427 -14.58 42.40 -7.59
N ALA A 428 -15.06 42.93 -6.46
CA ALA A 428 -14.30 43.83 -5.60
C ALA A 428 -13.18 43.12 -4.82
N ASP A 429 -13.30 41.82 -4.57
CA ASP A 429 -12.28 41.03 -3.88
C ASP A 429 -11.17 40.58 -4.84
N VAL A 430 -11.56 40.20 -6.05
CA VAL A 430 -10.62 39.85 -7.13
C VAL A 430 -9.90 41.10 -7.67
N SER A 431 -10.61 42.22 -7.80
CA SER A 431 -10.10 43.45 -8.40
C SER A 431 -10.57 44.68 -7.61
N PRO A 432 -9.94 44.99 -6.46
CA PRO A 432 -10.32 46.11 -5.62
C PRO A 432 -10.34 47.46 -6.34
N GLU A 433 -11.41 48.24 -6.20
CA GLU A 433 -11.53 49.57 -6.81
C GLU A 433 -10.43 50.56 -6.38
N SER A 434 -9.85 50.32 -5.20
CA SER A 434 -8.73 51.09 -4.65
C SER A 434 -7.42 50.92 -5.42
N GLY A 435 -7.33 49.90 -6.28
CA GLY A 435 -6.08 49.48 -6.95
C GLY A 435 -5.12 48.72 -6.03
N ALA A 436 -5.55 48.33 -4.83
CA ALA A 436 -4.80 47.44 -3.95
C ALA A 436 -4.77 46.00 -4.54
N PRO A 437 -3.79 45.16 -4.14
CA PRO A 437 -3.76 43.75 -4.52
C PRO A 437 -5.06 43.03 -4.12
N GLY A 438 -5.64 42.28 -5.05
CA GLY A 438 -6.81 41.45 -4.83
C GLY A 438 -6.46 40.16 -4.09
N ILE A 439 -7.47 39.32 -3.87
CA ILE A 439 -7.30 38.04 -3.16
C ILE A 439 -6.29 37.12 -3.85
N TYR A 440 -6.30 37.04 -5.19
CA TYR A 440 -5.39 36.15 -5.93
C TYR A 440 -3.95 36.65 -6.03
N ASP A 441 -3.72 37.96 -5.91
CA ASP A 441 -2.37 38.50 -5.74
C ASP A 441 -1.71 37.99 -4.44
N LYS A 442 -2.52 37.61 -3.44
CA LYS A 442 -2.04 37.01 -2.19
C LYS A 442 -2.00 35.48 -2.24
N LEU A 443 -3.01 34.85 -2.83
CA LEU A 443 -3.13 33.39 -2.84
C LEU A 443 -2.03 32.74 -3.70
N LEU A 444 -1.77 33.24 -4.90
CA LEU A 444 -0.83 32.58 -5.83
C LEU A 444 0.58 32.44 -5.23
N PRO A 445 1.20 33.47 -4.62
CA PRO A 445 2.50 33.32 -3.96
C PRO A 445 2.52 32.29 -2.82
N ILE A 446 1.41 32.12 -2.09
CA ILE A 446 1.29 31.11 -1.03
C ILE A 446 1.30 29.70 -1.63
N LEU A 447 0.57 29.50 -2.73
CA LEU A 447 0.50 28.22 -3.43
C LEU A 447 1.84 27.87 -4.10
N ASP A 448 2.53 28.85 -4.68
CA ASP A 448 3.88 28.66 -5.24
C ASP A 448 4.88 28.22 -4.17
N GLU A 449 4.79 28.80 -2.96
CA GLU A 449 5.58 28.39 -1.81
C GLU A 449 5.26 26.95 -1.40
N TRP A 450 3.98 26.58 -1.27
CA TRP A 450 3.59 25.22 -0.90
C TRP A 450 3.97 24.18 -1.97
N LYS A 451 3.85 24.51 -3.26
CA LYS A 451 4.31 23.65 -4.35
C LYS A 451 5.82 23.43 -4.29
N LYS A 452 6.59 24.49 -4.02
CA LYS A 452 8.05 24.39 -3.90
C LYS A 452 8.49 23.57 -2.68
N ASP A 453 7.90 23.83 -1.52
CA ASP A 453 8.38 23.29 -0.26
C ASP A 453 7.82 21.90 0.05
N TYR A 454 6.64 21.56 -0.51
CA TYR A 454 5.91 20.33 -0.19
C TYR A 454 5.33 19.60 -1.41
N ASN A 455 5.63 20.06 -2.64
CA ASN A 455 5.03 19.53 -3.87
C ASN A 455 3.48 19.58 -3.89
N PHE A 456 2.89 20.50 -3.13
CA PHE A 456 1.44 20.65 -2.99
C PHE A 456 0.76 21.03 -4.31
N VAL A 457 -0.35 20.35 -4.60
CA VAL A 457 -1.33 20.70 -5.64
C VAL A 457 -2.74 20.52 -5.08
N GLY A 458 -3.72 21.21 -5.66
CA GLY A 458 -5.12 21.16 -5.24
C GLY A 458 -6.11 21.35 -6.38
N SER A 459 -7.39 21.36 -6.02
CA SER A 459 -8.51 21.53 -6.95
C SER A 459 -9.33 22.75 -6.56
N TYR A 460 -9.46 23.72 -7.46
CA TYR A 460 -10.04 25.03 -7.18
C TYR A 460 -11.36 25.19 -7.93
N TYR A 461 -12.47 25.29 -7.20
CA TYR A 461 -13.82 25.28 -7.76
C TYR A 461 -14.41 26.69 -7.79
N ILE A 462 -14.67 27.18 -9.00
CA ILE A 462 -15.03 28.58 -9.25
C ILE A 462 -16.54 28.79 -9.16
N ASP A 463 -16.97 29.81 -8.43
CA ASP A 463 -18.26 30.46 -8.65
C ASP A 463 -18.14 31.56 -9.70
N ILE A 464 -19.06 31.56 -10.68
CA ILE A 464 -19.01 32.52 -11.79
C ILE A 464 -19.73 33.82 -11.47
N GLY A 465 -20.73 33.77 -10.60
CA GLY A 465 -21.63 34.88 -10.31
C GLY A 465 -22.69 35.08 -11.40
N THR A 466 -23.86 35.56 -10.95
CA THR A 466 -25.01 35.84 -11.84
C THR A 466 -25.57 37.25 -11.67
N ASP A 467 -25.00 38.06 -10.79
CA ASP A 467 -25.52 39.38 -10.44
C ASP A 467 -24.46 40.49 -10.56
N PRO A 468 -24.12 40.90 -11.80
CA PRO A 468 -23.18 42.00 -12.04
C PRO A 468 -23.61 43.33 -11.41
N ALA A 469 -24.90 43.54 -11.15
CA ALA A 469 -25.40 44.78 -10.56
C ALA A 469 -24.95 44.94 -9.10
N ASN A 470 -24.71 43.83 -8.41
CA ASN A 470 -24.20 43.78 -7.05
C ASN A 470 -22.72 43.38 -6.97
N GLY A 471 -22.01 43.36 -8.11
CA GLY A 471 -20.59 43.00 -8.17
C GLY A 471 -20.31 41.48 -8.16
N GLN A 472 -21.35 40.65 -8.27
CA GLN A 472 -21.23 39.18 -8.27
C GLN A 472 -21.11 38.64 -9.70
N THR A 473 -19.93 38.80 -10.28
CA THR A 473 -19.52 38.21 -11.55
C THR A 473 -18.00 38.08 -11.62
N THR A 474 -17.49 36.95 -12.15
CA THR A 474 -16.05 36.75 -12.30
C THR A 474 -15.43 37.75 -13.28
N ASN A 475 -14.39 38.44 -12.83
CA ASN A 475 -13.57 39.30 -13.68
C ASN A 475 -12.51 38.48 -14.42
N TRP A 476 -12.88 37.87 -15.54
CA TRP A 476 -11.99 36.99 -16.34
C TRP A 476 -10.69 37.65 -16.80
N ALA A 477 -10.66 38.98 -17.01
CA ALA A 477 -9.44 39.68 -17.41
C ALA A 477 -8.37 39.66 -16.30
N VAL A 478 -8.80 39.59 -15.04
CA VAL A 478 -7.93 39.49 -13.86
C VAL A 478 -7.76 38.03 -13.44
N SER A 479 -8.83 37.25 -13.36
CA SER A 479 -8.79 35.88 -12.85
C SER A 479 -8.11 34.88 -13.79
N LYS A 480 -8.28 35.01 -15.11
CA LYS A 480 -7.75 34.02 -16.06
C LYS A 480 -6.24 33.81 -15.95
N PRO A 481 -5.38 34.85 -15.89
CA PRO A 481 -3.95 34.68 -15.67
C PRO A 481 -3.60 33.86 -14.42
N TYR A 482 -4.35 34.01 -13.33
CA TYR A 482 -4.16 33.21 -12.11
C TYR A 482 -4.51 31.75 -12.34
N TYR A 483 -5.67 31.48 -12.95
CA TYR A 483 -6.10 30.11 -13.24
C TYR A 483 -5.16 29.42 -14.24
N ASP A 484 -4.64 30.13 -15.23
CA ASP A 484 -3.60 29.62 -16.14
C ASP A 484 -2.31 29.24 -15.38
N ALA A 485 -1.91 30.04 -14.38
CA ALA A 485 -0.76 29.74 -13.52
C ALA A 485 -1.01 28.50 -12.64
N LEU A 486 -2.21 28.37 -12.06
CA LEU A 486 -2.60 27.19 -11.30
C LEU A 486 -2.52 25.91 -12.15
N LEU A 487 -3.08 25.95 -13.36
CA LEU A 487 -3.03 24.84 -14.32
C LEU A 487 -1.58 24.50 -14.72
N ALA A 488 -0.74 25.52 -14.95
CA ALA A 488 0.67 25.32 -15.28
C ALA A 488 1.46 24.67 -14.14
N ALA A 489 1.07 24.91 -12.89
CA ALA A 489 1.64 24.28 -11.70
C ALA A 489 1.09 22.86 -11.41
N GLY A 490 0.18 22.35 -12.27
CA GLY A 490 -0.42 21.02 -12.14
C GLY A 490 -1.65 20.94 -11.24
N ASN A 491 -2.24 22.09 -10.88
CA ASN A 491 -3.51 22.13 -10.16
C ASN A 491 -4.71 21.91 -11.10
N GLU A 492 -5.86 21.67 -10.49
CA GLU A 492 -7.13 21.54 -11.19
C GLU A 492 -8.01 22.77 -11.04
N ILE A 493 -8.74 23.12 -12.11
CA ILE A 493 -9.86 24.06 -12.07
C ILE A 493 -11.17 23.31 -12.28
N GLY A 494 -12.08 23.44 -11.32
CA GLY A 494 -13.43 22.89 -11.35
C GLY A 494 -14.52 23.97 -11.31
N SER A 495 -15.78 23.54 -11.34
CA SER A 495 -16.93 24.42 -11.10
C SER A 495 -17.44 24.26 -9.68
N HIS A 496 -17.72 25.35 -8.99
CA HIS A 496 -18.54 25.30 -7.77
C HIS A 496 -20.00 25.45 -8.17
N SER A 497 -20.38 26.62 -8.70
CA SER A 497 -21.70 26.85 -9.30
C SER A 497 -21.77 28.18 -10.07
N MET A 498 -22.97 28.58 -10.51
CA MET A 498 -23.17 29.93 -11.04
C MET A 498 -23.42 30.96 -9.94
N SER A 499 -24.22 30.62 -8.91
CA SER A 499 -24.68 31.59 -7.91
C SER A 499 -24.50 31.18 -6.45
N HIS A 500 -23.73 30.14 -6.18
CA HIS A 500 -23.51 29.56 -4.84
C HIS A 500 -24.83 29.26 -4.08
N PRO A 501 -25.68 28.33 -4.57
CA PRO A 501 -26.93 28.00 -3.89
C PRO A 501 -26.69 27.41 -2.49
N GLU A 502 -27.33 27.99 -1.46
CA GLU A 502 -27.21 27.51 -0.07
C GLU A 502 -27.75 26.09 0.15
N ASN A 503 -28.68 25.63 -0.70
CA ASN A 503 -29.25 24.29 -0.61
C ASN A 503 -29.64 23.76 -2.00
N THR A 504 -28.81 22.87 -2.53
CA THR A 504 -28.99 22.27 -3.86
C THR A 504 -30.19 21.33 -3.96
N ASN A 505 -30.71 20.83 -2.84
CA ASN A 505 -31.90 19.96 -2.80
C ASN A 505 -33.18 20.67 -3.23
N LEU A 506 -33.20 22.00 -3.25
CA LEU A 506 -34.36 22.82 -3.61
C LEU A 506 -34.37 23.23 -5.08
N LEU A 507 -33.35 22.88 -5.85
CA LEU A 507 -33.22 23.30 -7.24
C LEU A 507 -34.16 22.53 -8.16
N THR A 508 -34.69 23.22 -9.17
CA THR A 508 -35.44 22.59 -10.26
C THR A 508 -34.48 22.06 -11.33
N PRO A 509 -34.91 21.17 -12.24
CA PRO A 509 -34.07 20.70 -13.36
C PRO A 509 -33.43 21.83 -14.18
N GLU A 510 -34.18 22.88 -14.48
CA GLU A 510 -33.67 24.06 -15.20
C GLU A 510 -32.62 24.80 -14.39
N ARG A 511 -32.79 24.84 -13.07
CA ARG A 511 -31.82 25.48 -12.18
C ARG A 511 -30.55 24.65 -12.05
N PHE A 512 -30.62 23.32 -11.98
CA PHE A 512 -29.42 22.47 -12.03
C PHE A 512 -28.63 22.71 -13.33
N GLN A 513 -29.30 22.78 -14.48
CA GLN A 513 -28.65 23.08 -15.74
C GLN A 513 -27.97 24.47 -15.73
N ALA A 514 -28.67 25.47 -15.21
CA ALA A 514 -28.09 26.81 -15.06
C ALA A 514 -26.88 26.80 -14.13
N GLU A 515 -27.02 26.29 -12.91
CA GLU A 515 -25.96 26.31 -11.89
C GLU A 515 -24.71 25.53 -12.29
N PHE A 516 -24.88 24.38 -12.92
CA PHE A 516 -23.79 23.43 -13.10
C PHE A 516 -23.35 23.31 -14.56
N GLU A 517 -24.27 23.03 -15.50
CA GLU A 517 -23.86 22.89 -16.91
C GLU A 517 -23.35 24.22 -17.49
N THR A 518 -24.06 25.31 -17.22
CA THR A 518 -23.67 26.63 -17.75
C THR A 518 -22.38 27.11 -17.10
N SER A 519 -22.20 26.84 -15.81
CA SER A 519 -20.94 27.15 -15.12
C SER A 519 -19.76 26.43 -15.75
N ARG A 520 -19.83 25.09 -15.84
CA ARG A 520 -18.84 24.25 -16.51
C ARG A 520 -18.49 24.76 -17.90
N ASN A 521 -19.50 25.02 -18.73
CA ASN A 521 -19.30 25.47 -20.11
C ASN A 521 -18.62 26.85 -20.17
N THR A 522 -18.98 27.76 -19.27
CA THR A 522 -18.40 29.11 -19.21
C THR A 522 -16.93 29.04 -18.80
N ILE A 523 -16.60 28.34 -17.71
CA ILE A 523 -15.21 28.16 -17.27
C ILE A 523 -14.38 27.47 -18.38
N SER A 524 -14.92 26.39 -18.96
CA SER A 524 -14.27 25.66 -20.06
C SER A 524 -13.96 26.57 -21.26
N GLN A 525 -14.92 27.41 -21.64
CA GLN A 525 -14.74 28.36 -22.74
C GLN A 525 -13.70 29.44 -22.43
N GLN A 526 -13.72 29.99 -21.22
CA GLN A 526 -12.83 31.10 -20.83
C GLN A 526 -11.37 30.63 -20.68
N LEU A 527 -11.16 29.42 -20.18
CA LEU A 527 -9.83 28.87 -19.94
C LEU A 527 -9.30 28.00 -21.08
N GLY A 528 -10.16 27.53 -21.99
CA GLY A 528 -9.77 26.62 -23.06
C GLY A 528 -9.44 25.21 -22.56
N ILE A 529 -10.08 24.77 -21.47
CA ILE A 529 -9.93 23.45 -20.86
C ILE A 529 -11.26 22.69 -20.87
N THR A 530 -11.21 21.40 -20.58
CA THR A 530 -12.42 20.63 -20.21
C THR A 530 -12.53 20.59 -18.70
N VAL A 531 -13.52 21.28 -18.13
CA VAL A 531 -13.82 21.18 -16.70
C VAL A 531 -14.42 19.81 -16.40
N LYS A 532 -13.70 19.01 -15.61
CA LYS A 532 -14.08 17.62 -15.30
C LYS A 532 -14.94 17.50 -14.06
N GLY A 533 -14.69 18.32 -13.04
CA GLY A 533 -15.31 18.17 -11.72
C GLY A 533 -16.15 19.34 -11.25
N ALA A 534 -17.03 19.05 -10.28
CA ALA A 534 -17.68 20.08 -9.49
C ALA A 534 -17.66 19.83 -7.99
N ALA A 535 -17.49 20.91 -7.24
CA ALA A 535 -17.77 20.98 -5.82
C ALA A 535 -19.21 21.41 -5.60
N ILE A 536 -19.93 20.70 -4.75
CA ILE A 536 -21.32 21.03 -4.43
C ILE A 536 -21.31 22.09 -3.33
N PRO A 537 -21.93 23.27 -3.52
CA PRO A 537 -22.01 24.30 -2.49
C PRO A 537 -23.14 24.02 -1.48
N GLY A 538 -22.97 24.56 -0.28
CA GLY A 538 -24.04 24.71 0.70
C GLY A 538 -24.35 23.46 1.53
N ALA A 539 -25.64 23.28 1.85
CA ALA A 539 -26.13 22.23 2.73
C ALA A 539 -25.90 20.82 2.15
N PRO A 540 -25.84 19.77 3.01
CA PRO A 540 -25.72 18.39 2.55
C PRO A 540 -26.77 18.04 1.49
N GLU A 541 -26.30 17.55 0.36
CA GLU A 541 -27.14 17.12 -0.75
C GLU A 541 -27.75 15.74 -0.51
N PHE A 542 -28.92 15.51 -1.10
CA PHE A 542 -29.62 14.24 -1.12
C PHE A 542 -29.42 13.59 -2.48
N LEU A 543 -29.63 12.27 -2.53
CA LEU A 543 -29.34 11.45 -3.71
C LEU A 543 -29.91 12.02 -5.03
N PRO A 544 -31.16 12.52 -5.12
CA PRO A 544 -31.67 13.11 -6.36
C PRO A 544 -30.90 14.35 -6.84
N ALA A 545 -30.38 15.16 -5.92
CA ALA A 545 -29.59 16.34 -6.26
C ALA A 545 -28.21 15.93 -6.78
N SER A 546 -27.52 14.99 -6.13
CA SER A 546 -26.24 14.44 -6.60
C SER A 546 -26.38 13.88 -8.02
N ILE A 547 -27.40 13.04 -8.27
CA ILE A 547 -27.69 12.48 -9.61
C ILE A 547 -28.02 13.56 -10.64
N ALA A 548 -28.65 14.66 -10.23
CA ALA A 548 -28.95 15.76 -11.14
C ALA A 548 -27.68 16.54 -11.56
N ILE A 549 -26.71 16.64 -10.66
CA ILE A 549 -25.47 17.40 -10.86
C ILE A 549 -24.43 16.56 -11.62
N GLU A 550 -24.24 15.29 -11.25
CA GLU A 550 -23.20 14.40 -11.82
C GLU A 550 -23.32 14.24 -13.34
N LYS A 551 -24.53 14.40 -13.90
CA LYS A 551 -24.79 14.37 -15.35
C LYS A 551 -23.92 15.31 -16.16
N TYR A 552 -23.43 16.38 -15.53
CA TYR A 552 -22.63 17.41 -16.18
C TYR A 552 -21.12 17.21 -15.98
N TYR A 553 -20.68 16.26 -15.16
CA TYR A 553 -19.27 16.14 -14.77
C TYR A 553 -18.77 14.70 -14.87
N ASP A 554 -17.45 14.55 -14.84
CA ASP A 554 -16.79 13.26 -14.74
C ASP A 554 -16.70 12.76 -13.30
N TYR A 555 -16.71 13.68 -12.34
CA TYR A 555 -16.82 13.40 -10.92
C TYR A 555 -17.43 14.59 -10.18
N ILE A 556 -17.94 14.37 -8.97
CA ILE A 556 -18.42 15.44 -8.08
C ILE A 556 -17.89 15.25 -6.66
N THR A 557 -17.75 16.33 -5.90
CA THR A 557 -17.40 16.29 -4.47
C THR A 557 -18.49 16.95 -3.61
N GLY A 558 -18.92 16.25 -2.56
CA GLY A 558 -20.14 16.56 -1.79
C GLY A 558 -20.02 17.77 -0.86
N GLY A 559 -21.14 18.39 -0.48
CA GLY A 559 -21.13 19.78 0.02
C GLY A 559 -20.77 20.03 1.49
N ALA A 560 -20.94 19.06 2.40
CA ALA A 560 -20.66 19.27 3.82
C ALA A 560 -20.23 18.00 4.57
N THR A 561 -19.30 18.15 5.53
CA THR A 561 -18.77 17.07 6.39
C THR A 561 -19.08 17.31 7.86
N LEU A 562 -20.32 17.04 8.25
CA LEU A 562 -20.75 17.15 9.65
C LEU A 562 -21.38 15.84 10.12
N VAL A 563 -21.38 15.62 11.44
CA VAL A 563 -22.14 14.51 12.03
C VAL A 563 -23.61 14.64 11.61
N GLY A 564 -24.14 13.60 10.97
CA GLY A 564 -25.50 13.59 10.41
C GLY A 564 -25.63 14.09 8.96
N ALA A 565 -24.54 14.58 8.34
CA ALA A 565 -24.47 14.81 6.90
C ALA A 565 -24.24 13.52 6.09
N GLY A 566 -24.07 12.38 6.79
CA GLY A 566 -23.88 11.06 6.22
C GLY A 566 -22.55 10.41 6.62
N TYR A 567 -21.95 9.60 5.75
CA TYR A 567 -20.68 8.90 6.00
C TYR A 567 -19.51 9.67 5.35
N PRO A 568 -18.63 10.33 6.13
CA PRO A 568 -17.41 10.92 5.59
C PRO A 568 -16.49 9.83 5.04
N GLY A 569 -15.72 10.12 3.99
CA GLY A 569 -14.84 9.13 3.35
C GLY A 569 -15.57 8.17 2.40
N ALA A 570 -16.82 8.46 2.10
CA ALA A 570 -17.58 7.83 1.02
C ALA A 570 -17.02 8.27 -0.34
N ILE A 571 -16.09 7.47 -0.87
CA ILE A 571 -15.41 7.69 -2.15
C ILE A 571 -15.69 6.47 -3.03
N GLY A 572 -16.23 6.69 -4.22
CA GLY A 572 -16.58 5.61 -5.15
C GLY A 572 -17.78 5.97 -6.01
N HIS A 573 -18.52 4.96 -6.43
CA HIS A 573 -19.72 5.10 -7.26
C HIS A 573 -21.00 5.15 -6.41
N LEU A 574 -21.87 6.13 -6.64
CA LEU A 574 -23.08 6.34 -5.82
C LEU A 574 -24.05 5.17 -5.92
N LEU A 575 -24.20 4.61 -7.12
CA LEU A 575 -25.10 3.51 -7.45
C LEU A 575 -24.35 2.44 -8.26
N PRO A 576 -24.87 1.20 -8.34
CA PRO A 576 -24.18 0.09 -9.03
C PRO A 576 -23.83 0.32 -10.49
N ASP A 577 -24.69 1.02 -11.23
CA ASP A 577 -24.51 1.29 -12.66
C ASP A 577 -24.00 2.72 -12.93
N ASP A 578 -23.58 3.43 -11.87
CA ASP A 578 -23.07 4.79 -11.99
C ASP A 578 -21.60 4.78 -12.43
N PRO A 579 -21.26 5.31 -13.62
CA PRO A 579 -19.88 5.34 -14.08
C PRO A 579 -19.08 6.51 -13.48
N LYS A 580 -19.70 7.38 -12.68
CA LYS A 580 -19.09 8.61 -12.15
C LYS A 580 -18.63 8.40 -10.72
N VAL A 581 -17.53 9.07 -10.37
CA VAL A 581 -16.98 9.02 -9.02
C VAL A 581 -17.56 10.18 -8.21
N TYR A 582 -18.07 9.85 -7.03
CA TYR A 582 -18.45 10.79 -6.01
C TYR A 582 -17.41 10.76 -4.89
N ILE A 583 -17.03 11.95 -4.40
CA ILE A 583 -16.00 12.11 -3.37
C ILE A 583 -16.56 12.92 -2.21
N ALA A 584 -16.97 12.25 -1.12
CA ALA A 584 -17.25 12.93 0.13
C ALA A 584 -15.94 13.40 0.78
N PRO A 585 -15.82 14.70 1.17
CA PRO A 585 -14.73 15.09 2.02
C PRO A 585 -14.77 14.31 3.35
N ASN A 586 -13.62 14.14 4.00
CA ASN A 586 -13.54 13.40 5.27
C ASN A 586 -12.78 14.15 6.37
N MET A 587 -12.38 15.38 6.08
CA MET A 587 -11.95 16.36 7.07
C MET A 587 -12.99 17.48 7.24
N SER A 588 -12.93 18.17 8.37
CA SER A 588 -13.75 19.35 8.63
C SER A 588 -13.38 20.50 7.69
N PHE A 589 -14.37 21.29 7.25
CA PHE A 589 -14.11 22.57 6.55
C PHE A 589 -13.53 23.61 7.51
N ASP A 590 -12.66 24.48 7.00
CA ASP A 590 -12.12 25.64 7.73
C ASP A 590 -13.24 26.54 8.29
N PHE A 591 -14.27 26.83 7.48
CA PHE A 591 -15.45 27.59 7.90
C PHE A 591 -16.20 26.90 9.04
N THR A 592 -16.28 25.56 9.02
CA THR A 592 -16.91 24.82 10.12
C THR A 592 -16.17 25.05 11.43
N LEU A 593 -14.83 24.99 11.40
CA LEU A 593 -14.01 25.14 12.59
C LEU A 593 -13.97 26.59 13.09
N VAL A 594 -13.66 27.53 12.20
CA VAL A 594 -13.40 28.92 12.56
C VAL A 594 -14.67 29.77 12.50
N GLY A 595 -15.42 29.70 11.39
CA GLY A 595 -16.64 30.48 11.17
C GLY A 595 -17.79 30.05 12.07
N PHE A 596 -18.12 28.76 12.08
CA PHE A 596 -19.28 28.22 12.78
C PHE A 596 -18.98 27.87 14.25
N GLN A 597 -17.94 27.05 14.51
CA GLN A 597 -17.57 26.63 15.86
C GLN A 597 -16.74 27.68 16.63
N ARG A 598 -16.30 28.77 15.97
CA ARG A 598 -15.55 29.87 16.59
C ARG A 598 -14.22 29.46 17.21
N LYS A 599 -13.56 28.43 16.69
CA LYS A 599 -12.19 28.05 17.08
C LYS A 599 -11.20 29.11 16.61
N THR A 600 -10.13 29.29 17.38
CA THR A 600 -8.94 30.04 16.92
C THR A 600 -8.20 29.26 15.83
N ALA A 601 -7.41 29.94 14.99
CA ALA A 601 -6.58 29.26 13.98
C ALA A 601 -5.66 28.18 14.56
N ALA A 602 -5.11 28.41 15.76
CA ALA A 602 -4.28 27.42 16.44
C ALA A 602 -5.08 26.17 16.86
N GLU A 603 -6.28 26.35 17.43
CA GLU A 603 -7.14 25.21 17.79
C GLU A 603 -7.62 24.44 16.56
N ALA A 604 -7.92 25.15 15.47
CA ALA A 604 -8.36 24.54 14.22
C ALA A 604 -7.20 23.81 13.50
N SER A 605 -5.98 24.36 13.50
CA SER A 605 -4.75 23.67 13.03
C SER A 605 -4.54 22.35 13.78
N ILE A 606 -4.61 22.37 15.12
CA ILE A 606 -4.47 21.16 15.94
C ILE A 606 -5.57 20.15 15.62
N GLN A 607 -6.82 20.61 15.44
CA GLN A 607 -7.92 19.71 15.11
C GLN A 607 -7.70 19.02 13.77
N TRP A 608 -7.32 19.74 12.72
CA TRP A 608 -7.02 19.12 11.42
C TRP A 608 -5.87 18.13 11.49
N GLN A 609 -4.79 18.43 12.21
CA GLN A 609 -3.69 17.48 12.39
C GLN A 609 -4.14 16.21 13.13
N ASN A 610 -5.08 16.33 14.07
CA ASN A 610 -5.66 15.17 14.76
C ASN A 610 -6.60 14.37 13.86
N GLU A 611 -7.42 15.05 13.05
CA GLU A 611 -8.27 14.41 12.04
C GLU A 611 -7.42 13.63 11.02
N PHE A 612 -6.35 14.25 10.50
CA PHE A 612 -5.39 13.60 9.59
C PHE A 612 -4.79 12.35 10.24
N LYS A 613 -4.23 12.46 11.46
CA LYS A 613 -3.65 11.32 12.18
C LYS A 613 -4.67 10.21 12.42
N SER A 614 -5.92 10.55 12.73
CA SER A 614 -6.97 9.56 12.92
C SER A 614 -7.31 8.82 11.63
N LEU A 615 -7.28 9.50 10.49
CA LEU A 615 -7.52 8.89 9.19
C LEU A 615 -6.36 7.97 8.77
N THR A 616 -5.12 8.32 9.11
CA THR A 616 -3.92 7.61 8.62
C THR A 616 -3.32 6.58 9.58
N ALA A 617 -3.69 6.57 10.87
CA ALA A 617 -3.01 5.74 11.87
C ALA A 617 -3.06 4.22 11.61
N HIS A 618 -4.15 3.73 11.00
CA HIS A 618 -4.45 2.30 10.87
C HIS A 618 -5.00 1.98 9.48
N SER A 619 -4.47 2.64 8.44
CA SER A 619 -4.89 2.38 7.07
C SER A 619 -3.74 1.92 6.22
N ASP A 620 -4.02 0.96 5.35
CA ASP A 620 -3.03 0.42 4.43
C ASP A 620 -2.72 1.44 3.32
N GLN A 621 -3.76 2.05 2.75
CA GLN A 621 -3.65 3.26 1.94
C GLN A 621 -4.77 4.28 2.20
N PRO A 622 -4.60 5.20 3.18
CA PRO A 622 -5.58 6.20 3.53
C PRO A 622 -5.74 7.26 2.43
N ILE A 623 -6.99 7.64 2.19
CA ILE A 623 -7.36 8.79 1.35
C ILE A 623 -7.92 9.88 2.24
N VAL A 624 -7.29 11.06 2.19
CA VAL A 624 -7.69 12.25 2.94
C VAL A 624 -8.20 13.28 1.94
N VAL A 625 -9.44 13.73 2.12
CA VAL A 625 -10.06 14.75 1.30
C VAL A 625 -10.33 15.96 2.16
N TRP A 626 -9.52 17.00 1.93
CA TRP A 626 -9.44 18.18 2.80
C TRP A 626 -10.05 19.41 2.12
N PRO A 627 -11.21 19.89 2.62
CA PRO A 627 -11.89 21.05 2.08
C PRO A 627 -11.57 22.36 2.82
N TRP A 628 -11.40 23.45 2.08
CA TRP A 628 -11.19 24.81 2.61
C TRP A 628 -11.55 25.91 1.59
N HIS A 629 -11.51 27.18 1.99
CA HIS A 629 -11.87 28.31 1.11
C HIS A 629 -10.71 29.27 0.81
N ASP A 630 -10.71 29.88 -0.37
CA ASP A 630 -9.64 30.79 -0.85
C ASP A 630 -9.33 32.00 0.05
N TYR A 631 -10.34 32.51 0.77
CA TYR A 631 -10.20 33.58 1.76
C TYR A 631 -9.43 33.16 3.02
N GLY A 632 -9.35 31.86 3.32
CA GLY A 632 -8.72 31.32 4.53
C GLY A 632 -7.23 31.64 4.64
N PRO A 633 -6.35 31.06 3.79
CA PRO A 633 -4.90 31.25 3.89
C PRO A 633 -4.47 32.67 3.54
N THR A 634 -5.28 33.42 2.79
CA THR A 634 -5.05 34.83 2.47
C THR A 634 -5.44 35.77 3.62
N ASN A 635 -6.09 35.23 4.65
CA ASN A 635 -6.74 35.97 5.73
C ASN A 635 -7.57 37.14 5.18
N TRP A 636 -8.35 36.84 4.13
CA TRP A 636 -9.18 37.81 3.45
C TRP A 636 -10.44 38.11 4.27
N VAL A 637 -10.80 39.38 4.37
CA VAL A 637 -11.94 39.81 5.17
C VAL A 637 -13.19 39.76 4.29
N THR A 638 -14.05 38.77 4.53
CA THR A 638 -15.30 38.57 3.76
C THR A 638 -16.50 39.32 4.34
N ASP A 639 -16.46 39.69 5.62
CA ASP A 639 -17.41 40.61 6.29
C ASP A 639 -16.71 41.29 7.48
N GLU A 640 -16.75 42.63 7.54
CA GLU A 640 -16.17 43.44 8.62
C GLU A 640 -16.76 43.11 10.02
N ASN A 641 -17.95 42.50 10.08
CA ASN A 641 -18.64 42.12 11.32
C ASN A 641 -18.38 40.67 11.75
N LEU A 642 -17.87 39.84 10.86
CA LEU A 642 -17.57 38.41 11.06
C LEU A 642 -16.07 38.21 10.97
N VAL A 643 -15.23 39.00 11.64
CA VAL A 643 -13.76 38.91 11.47
C VAL A 643 -13.25 37.53 11.92
N PRO A 644 -12.93 36.59 11.02
CA PRO A 644 -12.38 35.30 11.41
C PRO A 644 -10.87 35.47 11.52
N GLY A 645 -10.26 34.89 12.56
CA GLY A 645 -8.82 34.99 12.80
C GLY A 645 -8.04 33.89 12.09
N TYR A 646 -8.16 33.77 10.76
CA TYR A 646 -7.38 32.79 9.98
C TYR A 646 -5.89 33.17 9.96
N THR A 647 -5.04 32.17 9.80
CA THR A 647 -3.60 32.36 9.56
C THR A 647 -3.14 31.41 8.46
N LYS A 648 -2.17 31.83 7.64
CA LYS A 648 -1.54 30.96 6.63
C LYS A 648 -0.92 29.72 7.29
N GLU A 649 -0.38 29.89 8.49
CA GLU A 649 0.30 28.84 9.25
C GLU A 649 -0.64 27.66 9.56
N MET A 650 -1.93 27.90 9.86
CA MET A 650 -2.90 26.83 10.12
C MET A 650 -3.01 25.84 8.95
N PHE A 651 -2.95 26.32 7.71
CA PHE A 651 -2.99 25.50 6.50
C PHE A 651 -1.63 24.84 6.23
N THR A 652 -0.56 25.62 6.39
CA THR A 652 0.82 25.16 6.18
C THR A 652 1.18 24.02 7.15
N ASP A 653 0.72 24.08 8.40
CA ASP A 653 0.94 23.04 9.41
C ASP A 653 0.35 21.69 9.01
N LEU A 654 -0.86 21.68 8.43
CA LEU A 654 -1.48 20.45 7.95
C LEU A 654 -0.74 19.90 6.72
N ILE A 655 -0.42 20.76 5.75
CA ILE A 655 0.35 20.38 4.55
C ILE A 655 1.71 19.79 4.97
N LYS A 656 2.41 20.44 5.90
CA LYS A 656 3.66 19.92 6.44
C LYS A 656 3.46 18.58 7.14
N THR A 657 2.40 18.43 7.95
CA THR A 657 2.10 17.18 8.66
C THR A 657 1.88 16.02 7.68
N ALA A 658 1.12 16.27 6.61
CA ALA A 658 0.88 15.28 5.56
C ALA A 658 2.16 14.96 4.77
N TYR A 659 2.94 15.97 4.39
CA TYR A 659 4.21 15.80 3.71
C TYR A 659 5.21 14.98 4.54
N ASP A 660 5.39 15.33 5.82
CA ASP A 660 6.29 14.61 6.73
C ASP A 660 5.84 13.14 6.97
N TYR A 661 4.55 12.86 6.86
CA TYR A 661 4.01 11.50 6.91
C TYR A 661 4.40 10.67 5.68
N GLY A 662 4.77 11.31 4.56
CA GLY A 662 4.99 10.68 3.26
C GLY A 662 3.69 10.57 2.46
N SER A 663 2.86 11.62 2.48
CA SER A 663 1.63 11.69 1.70
C SER A 663 1.88 12.31 0.32
N GLU A 664 1.17 11.79 -0.67
CA GLU A 664 1.08 12.36 -2.01
C GLU A 664 -0.04 13.41 -2.07
N PHE A 665 0.27 14.62 -2.53
CA PHE A 665 -0.77 15.61 -2.83
C PHE A 665 -1.32 15.41 -4.24
N VAL A 666 -2.64 15.27 -4.37
CA VAL A 666 -3.30 15.05 -5.67
C VAL A 666 -4.45 16.04 -5.89
N THR A 667 -4.85 16.23 -7.14
CA THR A 667 -6.12 16.90 -7.44
C THR A 667 -7.28 15.90 -7.32
N LEU A 668 -8.50 16.40 -7.23
CA LEU A 668 -9.70 15.56 -7.13
C LEU A 668 -10.01 14.85 -8.45
N ALA A 669 -9.70 15.44 -9.60
CA ALA A 669 -9.71 14.72 -10.88
C ALA A 669 -8.72 13.57 -10.93
N ASP A 670 -7.50 13.76 -10.39
CA ASP A 670 -6.52 12.68 -10.34
C ASP A 670 -7.00 11.56 -9.41
N LEU A 671 -7.53 11.90 -8.22
CA LEU A 671 -8.14 10.93 -7.32
C LEU A 671 -9.32 10.19 -7.98
N ALA A 672 -10.25 10.90 -8.61
CA ALA A 672 -11.38 10.29 -9.32
C ALA A 672 -10.93 9.35 -10.45
N GLN A 673 -9.89 9.73 -11.19
CA GLN A 673 -9.30 8.88 -12.23
C GLN A 673 -8.66 7.62 -11.64
N ARG A 674 -7.95 7.73 -10.51
CA ARG A 674 -7.36 6.57 -9.82
C ARG A 674 -8.44 5.62 -9.32
N VAL A 675 -9.50 6.13 -8.69
CA VAL A 675 -10.65 5.31 -8.25
C VAL A 675 -11.24 4.54 -9.43
N ALA A 676 -11.60 5.24 -10.52
CA ALA A 676 -12.15 4.59 -11.71
C ALA A 676 -11.18 3.57 -12.35
N SER A 677 -9.87 3.82 -12.26
CA SER A 677 -8.85 2.90 -12.79
C SER A 677 -8.67 1.67 -11.90
N PHE A 678 -8.75 1.83 -10.57
CA PHE A 678 -8.74 0.72 -9.61
C PHE A 678 -9.93 -0.20 -9.83
N ASP A 679 -11.14 0.38 -9.94
CA ASP A 679 -12.39 -0.37 -10.16
C ASP A 679 -12.38 -1.17 -11.47
N ALA A 680 -11.72 -0.63 -12.50
CA ALA A 680 -11.55 -1.29 -13.80
C ALA A 680 -10.40 -2.32 -13.83
N THR A 681 -9.58 -2.41 -12.79
CA THR A 681 -8.37 -3.24 -12.78
C THR A 681 -8.70 -4.68 -12.39
N ASN A 682 -8.22 -5.63 -13.21
CA ASN A 682 -8.20 -7.03 -12.84
C ASN A 682 -6.84 -7.40 -12.27
N TYR A 683 -6.82 -7.95 -11.06
CA TYR A 683 -5.60 -8.29 -10.34
C TYR A 683 -5.69 -9.70 -9.75
N HIS A 684 -4.63 -10.49 -9.92
CA HIS A 684 -4.46 -11.80 -9.26
C HIS A 684 -3.01 -12.03 -8.89
N TYR A 685 -2.79 -12.83 -7.85
CA TYR A 685 -1.44 -13.29 -7.52
C TYR A 685 -1.43 -14.73 -6.98
N SER A 686 -0.24 -15.31 -6.95
CA SER A 686 0.03 -16.62 -6.37
C SER A 686 1.40 -16.63 -5.71
N PHE A 687 1.57 -17.47 -4.70
CA PHE A 687 2.83 -17.65 -3.99
C PHE A 687 3.42 -19.05 -4.24
N ASN A 688 4.69 -19.10 -4.62
CA ASN A 688 5.46 -20.32 -4.75
C ASN A 688 6.43 -20.45 -3.58
N ALA A 689 6.08 -21.28 -2.60
CA ALA A 689 6.89 -21.49 -1.39
C ALA A 689 8.28 -22.11 -1.67
N THR A 690 8.45 -22.88 -2.75
CA THR A 690 9.75 -23.49 -3.08
C THR A 690 10.71 -22.48 -3.67
N ALA A 691 10.21 -21.58 -4.51
CA ALA A 691 11.00 -20.52 -5.12
C ALA A 691 11.06 -19.24 -4.28
N ASN A 692 10.31 -19.20 -3.16
CA ASN A 692 10.07 -18.00 -2.35
C ASN A 692 9.72 -16.77 -3.21
N SER A 693 8.77 -16.94 -4.13
CA SER A 693 8.37 -15.91 -5.09
C SER A 693 6.86 -15.73 -5.17
N VAL A 694 6.47 -14.48 -5.42
CA VAL A 694 5.09 -14.08 -5.71
C VAL A 694 4.99 -13.79 -7.20
N THR A 695 3.99 -14.34 -7.88
CA THR A 695 3.66 -13.93 -9.27
C THR A 695 2.34 -13.18 -9.25
N ALA A 696 2.37 -11.91 -9.63
CA ALA A 696 1.21 -11.04 -9.67
C ALA A 696 0.95 -10.58 -11.11
N THR A 697 -0.31 -10.55 -11.52
CA THR A 697 -0.73 -9.99 -12.80
C THR A 697 -1.72 -8.88 -12.55
N VAL A 698 -1.42 -7.72 -13.13
CA VAL A 698 -2.30 -6.54 -13.14
C VAL A 698 -2.70 -6.29 -14.58
N ALA A 699 -4.00 -6.24 -14.86
CA ALA A 699 -4.54 -5.85 -16.14
C ALA A 699 -5.39 -4.59 -15.95
N SER A 700 -4.86 -3.46 -16.41
CA SER A 700 -5.47 -2.14 -16.29
C SER A 700 -5.21 -1.31 -17.54
N ALA A 701 -6.05 -0.30 -17.77
CA ALA A 701 -5.78 0.71 -18.79
C ALA A 701 -4.86 1.84 -18.27
N ASP A 702 -4.82 2.04 -16.95
CA ASP A 702 -4.24 3.22 -16.30
C ASP A 702 -3.85 2.96 -14.83
N ALA A 703 -2.92 2.04 -14.61
CA ALA A 703 -2.33 1.72 -13.30
C ALA A 703 -0.95 2.34 -13.11
N GLY A 704 -0.56 3.32 -13.95
CA GLY A 704 0.81 3.83 -13.99
C GLY A 704 1.22 4.65 -12.77
N LYS A 705 0.31 4.88 -11.81
CA LYS A 705 0.56 5.52 -10.52
C LYS A 705 0.49 4.53 -9.35
N PHE A 706 0.18 3.27 -9.65
CA PHE A 706 -0.11 2.26 -8.65
C PHE A 706 1.15 1.49 -8.25
N ALA A 707 1.07 0.85 -7.09
CA ALA A 707 2.08 -0.07 -6.59
C ALA A 707 1.44 -1.40 -6.18
N LEU A 708 2.18 -2.48 -6.32
CA LEU A 708 1.89 -3.74 -5.64
C LEU A 708 2.67 -3.73 -4.32
N ASP A 709 1.96 -3.69 -3.19
CA ASP A 709 2.52 -3.55 -1.85
C ASP A 709 2.65 -4.91 -1.13
N LEU A 710 3.84 -5.13 -0.58
CA LEU A 710 4.22 -6.27 0.27
C LEU A 710 4.72 -5.79 1.65
N SER A 711 4.25 -4.64 2.15
CA SER A 711 4.69 -4.08 3.43
C SER A 711 4.46 -5.03 4.63
N GLY A 712 3.56 -6.02 4.47
CA GLY A 712 3.32 -7.12 5.41
C GLY A 712 4.39 -8.23 5.44
N LEU A 713 5.52 -8.10 4.74
CA LEU A 713 6.62 -9.06 4.80
C LEU A 713 7.25 -9.16 6.21
N ALA A 714 7.87 -10.31 6.50
CA ALA A 714 8.69 -10.46 7.70
C ALA A 714 9.85 -9.44 7.68
N ALA A 715 10.25 -8.94 8.85
CA ALA A 715 11.20 -7.81 8.96
C ALA A 715 12.56 -8.05 8.26
N ASP A 716 12.97 -9.31 8.10
CA ASP A 716 14.20 -9.75 7.44
C ASP A 716 14.00 -10.14 5.97
N THR A 717 12.79 -10.01 5.43
CA THR A 717 12.44 -10.35 4.04
C THR A 717 12.10 -9.09 3.25
N LYS A 718 12.69 -8.97 2.06
CA LYS A 718 12.52 -7.86 1.12
C LYS A 718 12.18 -8.39 -0.27
N ILE A 719 11.74 -7.49 -1.15
CA ILE A 719 11.78 -7.72 -2.60
C ILE A 719 13.26 -7.78 -3.01
N LYS A 720 13.73 -8.98 -3.32
CA LYS A 720 15.09 -9.22 -3.77
C LYS A 720 15.28 -8.75 -5.21
N SER A 721 14.34 -9.11 -6.08
CA SER A 721 14.30 -8.70 -7.48
C SER A 721 12.94 -8.97 -8.11
N VAL A 722 12.63 -8.27 -9.21
CA VAL A 722 11.46 -8.55 -10.05
C VAL A 722 11.93 -8.97 -11.44
N ALA A 723 11.52 -10.15 -11.90
CA ALA A 723 12.04 -10.71 -13.14
C ALA A 723 11.69 -9.83 -14.35
N ASN A 724 12.73 -9.34 -15.07
CA ASN A 724 12.61 -8.44 -16.23
C ASN A 724 11.87 -7.12 -15.95
N TRP A 725 11.81 -6.69 -14.69
CA TRP A 725 11.21 -5.42 -14.29
C TRP A 725 12.09 -4.73 -13.25
N TYR A 726 12.42 -3.47 -13.48
CA TYR A 726 13.44 -2.73 -12.72
C TYR A 726 12.85 -1.46 -12.10
N ALA A 727 11.61 -1.52 -11.63
CA ALA A 727 10.96 -0.46 -10.88
C ALA A 727 10.25 -1.05 -9.67
N TYR A 728 10.95 -1.06 -8.55
CA TYR A 728 10.55 -1.62 -7.28
C TYR A 728 11.45 -1.07 -6.18
N ASP A 729 10.95 -1.01 -4.96
CA ASP A 729 11.74 -0.75 -3.77
C ASP A 729 11.81 -2.01 -2.88
N SER A 730 12.04 -1.83 -1.57
CA SER A 730 12.24 -2.95 -0.65
C SER A 730 10.99 -3.79 -0.40
N ASP A 731 9.79 -3.25 -0.63
CA ASP A 731 8.50 -3.89 -0.36
C ASP A 731 7.39 -3.55 -1.37
N SER A 732 7.66 -2.71 -2.38
CA SER A 732 6.69 -2.33 -3.40
C SER A 732 7.20 -2.54 -4.82
N VAL A 733 6.32 -2.97 -5.73
CA VAL A 733 6.59 -3.00 -7.18
C VAL A 733 5.80 -1.91 -7.87
N PHE A 734 6.47 -1.01 -8.59
CA PHE A 734 5.82 0.08 -9.32
C PHE A 734 5.23 -0.43 -10.63
N VAL A 735 3.92 -0.26 -10.79
CA VAL A 735 3.17 -0.87 -11.90
C VAL A 735 3.27 0.01 -13.15
N ALA A 736 3.41 -0.62 -14.32
CA ALA A 736 3.30 0.05 -15.60
C ALA A 736 1.87 0.53 -15.87
N LYS A 737 1.70 1.60 -16.67
CA LYS A 737 0.40 2.15 -17.09
C LYS A 737 -0.63 1.09 -17.48
N THR A 738 -0.25 0.14 -18.33
CA THR A 738 -1.16 -0.90 -18.83
C THR A 738 -1.18 -2.18 -17.97
N GLY A 739 -0.60 -2.13 -16.77
CA GLY A 739 -0.33 -3.32 -15.97
C GLY A 739 0.75 -4.23 -16.57
N GLY A 740 0.85 -5.45 -16.07
CA GLY A 740 1.87 -6.43 -16.43
C GLY A 740 1.80 -7.68 -15.56
N THR A 741 2.68 -8.65 -15.84
CA THR A 741 2.92 -9.80 -14.96
C THR A 741 4.29 -9.63 -14.32
N TYR A 742 4.31 -9.64 -12.99
CA TYR A 742 5.49 -9.39 -12.17
C TYR A 742 5.81 -10.65 -11.37
N THR A 743 6.99 -11.23 -11.59
CA THR A 743 7.52 -12.32 -10.77
C THR A 743 8.49 -11.74 -9.76
N ILE A 744 8.04 -11.63 -8.51
CA ILE A 744 8.69 -10.98 -7.38
C ILE A 744 9.41 -12.04 -6.57
N ASN A 745 10.74 -12.00 -6.55
CA ASN A 745 11.56 -12.89 -5.73
C ASN A 745 11.78 -12.26 -4.36
N LEU A 746 11.58 -13.03 -3.29
CA LEU A 746 11.74 -12.55 -1.91
C LEU A 746 13.02 -13.08 -1.28
N GLY A 747 13.71 -12.25 -0.50
CA GLY A 747 14.94 -12.63 0.21
C GLY A 747 15.47 -11.56 1.16
N ASN A 748 16.60 -11.84 1.81
CA ASN A 748 17.12 -10.99 2.90
C ASN A 748 17.90 -9.75 2.44
N GLY A 749 17.99 -9.51 1.13
CA GLY A 749 18.68 -8.39 0.53
C GLY A 749 18.20 -8.16 -0.91
N ILE A 750 18.50 -6.98 -1.44
CA ILE A 750 18.17 -6.59 -2.81
C ILE A 750 19.34 -6.97 -3.72
N ASP A 751 19.05 -7.53 -4.90
CA ASP A 751 20.08 -7.79 -5.92
C ASP A 751 20.72 -6.46 -6.37
N ASP A 752 22.05 -6.41 -6.48
CA ASP A 752 22.79 -5.24 -6.99
C ASP A 752 22.55 -5.06 -8.50
N VAL A 753 21.51 -4.30 -8.83
CA VAL A 753 21.10 -4.00 -10.21
C VAL A 753 20.68 -2.54 -10.35
N THR A 754 20.84 -1.99 -11.56
CA THR A 754 20.32 -0.65 -11.85
C THR A 754 18.79 -0.68 -11.92
N HIS A 755 18.10 -0.05 -10.96
CA HIS A 755 16.63 -0.04 -10.88
C HIS A 755 16.08 1.26 -10.28
N LEU A 756 14.84 1.61 -10.65
CA LEU A 756 14.08 2.68 -10.02
C LEU A 756 13.55 2.19 -8.67
N TYR A 757 13.95 2.84 -7.59
CA TYR A 757 13.43 2.57 -6.24
C TYR A 757 12.56 3.72 -5.70
N ASP A 758 12.44 4.82 -6.44
CA ASP A 758 11.50 5.90 -6.12
C ASP A 758 11.00 6.57 -7.41
N VAL A 759 9.69 6.79 -7.47
CA VAL A 759 9.00 7.47 -8.57
C VAL A 759 8.13 8.57 -7.95
N THR A 760 8.51 9.82 -8.22
CA THR A 760 7.85 11.02 -7.70
C THR A 760 6.32 11.01 -7.81
N ASP A 761 5.68 11.74 -6.89
CA ASP A 761 4.24 11.99 -6.85
C ASP A 761 3.64 12.28 -8.23
N ARG A 762 2.49 11.66 -8.48
CA ARG A 762 1.60 11.80 -9.65
C ARG A 762 2.23 11.39 -10.97
N ALA A 763 3.53 11.08 -11.02
CA ALA A 763 4.18 10.62 -12.23
C ALA A 763 3.65 9.25 -12.62
N GLU A 764 3.20 9.17 -13.86
CA GLU A 764 2.66 7.97 -14.46
C GLU A 764 3.78 7.19 -15.15
N LEU A 765 4.15 6.05 -14.57
CA LEU A 765 5.14 5.13 -15.14
C LEU A 765 4.54 4.34 -16.30
N THR A 766 5.01 4.61 -17.52
CA THR A 766 4.45 3.98 -18.73
C THR A 766 5.18 2.69 -19.11
N SER A 767 6.50 2.65 -18.97
CA SER A 767 7.31 1.47 -19.27
C SER A 767 8.68 1.54 -18.60
N VAL A 768 9.24 0.36 -18.32
CA VAL A 768 10.60 0.18 -17.80
C VAL A 768 11.21 -1.03 -18.51
N THR A 769 12.45 -0.90 -18.96
CA THR A 769 13.23 -1.97 -19.57
C THR A 769 14.68 -1.87 -19.09
N GLY A 770 15.34 -3.00 -18.91
CA GLY A 770 16.72 -3.04 -18.45
C GLY A 770 17.35 -4.41 -18.57
N ASP A 771 18.65 -4.48 -18.33
CA ASP A 771 19.45 -5.72 -18.31
C ASP A 771 20.16 -5.94 -16.95
N GLY A 772 19.80 -5.14 -15.94
CA GLY A 772 20.40 -5.11 -14.61
C GLY A 772 21.61 -4.19 -14.49
N SER A 773 22.16 -3.67 -15.60
CA SER A 773 23.20 -2.62 -15.58
C SER A 773 22.70 -1.32 -16.23
N ASN A 774 21.99 -1.46 -17.34
CA ASN A 774 21.36 -0.38 -18.08
C ASN A 774 19.86 -0.36 -17.79
N LEU A 775 19.29 0.84 -17.78
CA LEU A 775 17.88 1.07 -17.51
C LEU A 775 17.32 2.12 -18.48
N SER A 776 16.15 1.86 -19.04
CA SER A 776 15.36 2.82 -19.79
C SER A 776 13.95 2.84 -19.24
N PHE A 777 13.45 4.02 -18.91
CA PHE A 777 12.08 4.18 -18.42
C PHE A 777 11.40 5.36 -19.10
N SER A 778 10.08 5.26 -19.25
CA SER A 778 9.24 6.35 -19.75
C SER A 778 8.14 6.71 -18.77
N VAL A 779 7.95 8.00 -18.53
CA VAL A 779 6.99 8.54 -17.55
C VAL A 779 6.20 9.70 -18.15
N VAL A 780 5.01 9.97 -17.61
CA VAL A 780 4.29 11.24 -17.82
C VAL A 780 4.24 11.97 -16.49
N GLY A 781 4.78 13.18 -16.42
CA GLY A 781 4.86 13.98 -15.20
C GLY A 781 6.25 14.54 -14.94
N GLU A 782 6.34 15.31 -13.86
CA GLU A 782 7.55 16.01 -13.42
C GLU A 782 7.98 15.54 -12.04
N GLY A 783 9.20 15.88 -11.63
CA GLY A 783 9.66 15.68 -10.26
C GLY A 783 10.96 14.89 -10.17
N LYS A 784 11.23 14.32 -9.00
CA LYS A 784 12.50 13.67 -8.67
C LYS A 784 12.36 12.15 -8.64
N PHE A 785 13.15 11.46 -9.45
CA PHE A 785 13.19 10.00 -9.54
C PHE A 785 14.50 9.51 -8.93
N LEU A 786 14.46 8.45 -8.14
CA LEU A 786 15.67 7.86 -7.56
C LEU A 786 15.94 6.48 -8.15
N VAL A 787 17.18 6.30 -8.55
CA VAL A 787 17.68 5.09 -9.18
C VAL A 787 18.83 4.57 -8.34
N ASP A 788 18.76 3.30 -8.00
CA ASP A 788 19.88 2.56 -7.47
C ASP A 788 20.68 2.08 -8.67
N LEU A 789 21.95 2.39 -8.75
CA LEU A 789 22.83 1.92 -9.81
C LEU A 789 23.45 0.60 -9.36
N ARG A 790 23.55 -0.35 -10.29
CA ARG A 790 24.53 -1.42 -10.13
C ARG A 790 25.91 -0.78 -9.89
N ASP A 791 26.70 -1.31 -8.93
CA ASP A 791 28.03 -0.80 -8.55
C ASP A 791 28.74 -0.07 -9.71
N PRO A 792 28.74 1.27 -9.72
CA PRO A 792 29.23 2.04 -10.87
C PRO A 792 30.76 2.11 -10.93
N SER A 793 31.47 1.51 -9.97
CA SER A 793 32.92 1.60 -9.87
C SER A 793 33.61 1.05 -11.14
N GLY A 794 34.39 1.92 -11.80
CA GLY A 794 35.08 1.60 -13.06
C GLY A 794 34.20 1.62 -14.31
N GLY A 795 32.94 2.04 -14.22
CA GLY A 795 32.03 2.23 -15.35
C GLY A 795 31.88 3.69 -15.78
N VAL A 796 31.51 3.93 -17.05
CA VAL A 796 31.08 5.26 -17.50
C VAL A 796 29.56 5.32 -17.45
N LEU A 797 29.04 6.18 -16.57
CA LEU A 797 27.61 6.48 -16.46
C LEU A 797 27.21 7.55 -17.48
N THR A 798 26.23 7.24 -18.31
CA THR A 798 25.57 8.19 -19.21
C THR A 798 24.08 8.24 -18.90
N VAL A 799 23.55 9.44 -18.63
CA VAL A 799 22.12 9.67 -18.41
C VAL A 799 21.62 10.64 -19.47
N THR A 800 20.59 10.24 -20.22
CA THR A 800 20.01 11.05 -21.30
C THR A 800 18.51 11.08 -21.21
N SER A 801 17.91 12.20 -21.61
CA SER A 801 16.47 12.30 -21.92
C SER A 801 16.30 12.46 -23.43
N ALA A 802 15.18 11.97 -23.96
CA ALA A 802 14.81 12.16 -25.36
C ALA A 802 14.50 13.64 -25.70
N ALA A 803 14.02 14.42 -24.73
CA ALA A 803 13.86 15.86 -24.89
C ALA A 803 15.12 16.60 -24.40
N VAL A 804 15.48 17.69 -25.08
CA VAL A 804 16.69 18.45 -24.75
C VAL A 804 16.37 19.48 -23.68
N GLY A 805 16.99 19.36 -22.50
CA GLY A 805 16.93 20.37 -21.44
C GLY A 805 15.82 20.20 -20.39
N ASP A 806 15.13 19.06 -20.40
CA ASP A 806 14.11 18.69 -19.40
C ASP A 806 14.66 17.88 -18.21
N LEU A 807 15.94 17.48 -18.28
CA LEU A 807 16.58 16.57 -17.31
C LEU A 807 17.80 17.21 -16.65
N THR A 808 17.87 17.11 -15.33
CA THR A 808 19.09 17.27 -14.54
C THR A 808 19.32 16.02 -13.69
N TYR A 809 20.56 15.74 -13.30
CA TYR A 809 20.85 14.60 -12.44
C TYR A 809 22.06 14.82 -11.54
N SER A 810 22.13 14.08 -10.43
CA SER A 810 23.27 14.01 -9.53
C SER A 810 23.51 12.56 -9.10
N VAL A 811 24.75 12.24 -8.72
CA VAL A 811 25.15 10.90 -8.29
C VAL A 811 25.90 11.00 -6.96
N VAL A 812 25.52 10.15 -5.99
CA VAL A 812 26.22 10.01 -4.71
C VAL A 812 26.37 8.51 -4.44
N GLY A 813 27.60 8.00 -4.54
CA GLY A 813 27.85 6.55 -4.49
C GLY A 813 27.18 5.83 -5.66
N ASP A 814 26.32 4.87 -5.35
CA ASP A 814 25.47 4.13 -6.28
C ASP A 814 24.10 4.77 -6.49
N LYS A 815 23.74 5.85 -5.77
CA LYS A 815 22.42 6.49 -5.92
C LYS A 815 22.45 7.59 -6.97
N LEU A 816 21.61 7.45 -7.99
CA LEU A 816 21.37 8.43 -9.04
C LEU A 816 20.01 9.13 -8.80
N ALA A 817 20.05 10.44 -8.59
CA ALA A 817 18.84 11.27 -8.52
C ALA A 817 18.64 11.99 -9.86
N ILE A 818 17.47 11.84 -10.46
CA ILE A 818 17.08 12.47 -11.73
C ILE A 818 15.94 13.44 -11.45
N THR A 819 16.00 14.65 -11.99
CA THR A 819 14.89 15.61 -11.93
C THR A 819 14.41 15.91 -13.34
N LEU A 820 13.12 15.67 -13.57
CA LEU A 820 12.42 15.97 -14.82
C LEU A 820 11.52 17.20 -14.63
N ALA A 821 11.60 18.15 -15.57
CA ALA A 821 10.78 19.36 -15.56
C ALA A 821 9.64 19.29 -16.58
N GLY A 822 8.43 19.67 -16.13
CA GLY A 822 7.23 19.75 -16.96
C GLY A 822 6.36 18.49 -16.89
N LEU A 823 5.04 18.67 -17.02
CA LEU A 823 4.04 17.61 -16.86
C LEU A 823 3.93 16.66 -18.07
N GLY A 824 4.90 16.71 -18.99
CA GLY A 824 4.86 16.03 -20.27
C GLY A 824 5.30 14.57 -20.20
N ALA A 825 5.38 13.92 -21.37
CA ALA A 825 6.00 12.61 -21.49
C ALA A 825 7.52 12.74 -21.58
N HIS A 826 8.23 11.90 -20.83
CA HIS A 826 9.68 11.83 -20.78
C HIS A 826 10.14 10.39 -21.00
N THR A 827 11.28 10.22 -21.66
CA THR A 827 11.97 8.92 -21.80
C THR A 827 13.41 9.12 -21.38
N VAL A 828 13.82 8.42 -20.32
CA VAL A 828 15.14 8.50 -19.72
C VAL A 828 15.90 7.21 -20.01
N ASN A 829 17.16 7.35 -20.45
CA ASN A 829 18.07 6.23 -20.63
C ASN A 829 19.30 6.40 -19.72
N ILE A 830 19.58 5.37 -18.94
CA ILE A 830 20.71 5.24 -18.05
C ILE A 830 21.56 4.10 -18.59
N THR A 831 22.79 4.42 -18.96
CA THR A 831 23.75 3.45 -19.48
C THR A 831 24.97 3.42 -18.58
N LEU A 832 25.28 2.23 -18.06
CA LEU A 832 26.51 1.95 -17.35
C LEU A 832 27.35 1.03 -18.22
N THR A 833 28.30 1.62 -18.95
CA THR A 833 29.25 0.82 -19.75
C THR A 833 30.43 0.44 -18.87
N GLY A 834 30.73 -0.87 -18.78
CA GLY A 834 31.95 -1.34 -18.15
C GLY A 834 33.13 -0.67 -18.84
N GLY A 835 33.90 0.14 -18.11
CA GLY A 835 35.15 0.65 -18.63
C GLY A 835 35.99 -0.54 -19.06
N ALA A 836 36.55 -0.50 -20.27
CA ALA A 836 37.77 -1.26 -20.49
C ALA A 836 38.70 -0.86 -19.34
N GLN A 837 39.15 -1.82 -18.52
CA GLN A 837 40.22 -1.61 -17.55
C GLN A 837 41.26 -0.73 -18.27
N PRO A 838 41.49 0.52 -17.85
CA PRO A 838 42.25 1.44 -18.67
C PRO A 838 43.63 0.80 -18.83
N GLN A 839 44.07 0.65 -20.09
CA GLN A 839 45.33 -0.01 -20.45
C GLN A 839 46.54 0.54 -19.68
N ASN A 840 46.36 1.71 -19.06
CA ASN A 840 47.33 2.49 -18.33
C ASN A 840 47.41 2.17 -16.82
N ARG A 841 46.42 1.47 -16.23
CA ARG A 841 46.40 1.14 -14.79
C ARG A 841 47.72 0.53 -14.27
N PRO A 842 48.41 -0.37 -15.01
CA PRO A 842 49.71 -0.91 -14.57
C PRO A 842 50.89 0.07 -14.55
N PHE A 843 50.75 1.28 -15.11
CA PHE A 843 51.80 2.30 -15.08
C PHE A 843 51.78 3.15 -13.79
N PHE A 844 50.67 3.10 -13.06
CA PHE A 844 50.43 3.90 -11.86
C PHE A 844 50.43 3.08 -10.57
N GLY A 845 50.57 1.76 -10.65
CA GLY A 845 50.52 0.89 -9.49
C GLY A 845 50.37 -0.58 -9.84
N ASP A 846 50.31 -1.40 -8.80
CA ASP A 846 50.15 -2.84 -8.89
C ASP A 846 48.68 -3.25 -8.70
N VAL A 847 48.28 -4.34 -9.36
CA VAL A 847 46.95 -4.93 -9.21
C VAL A 847 47.09 -6.34 -8.68
N SER A 848 46.46 -6.61 -7.53
CA SER A 848 46.41 -7.94 -6.96
C SER A 848 45.01 -8.55 -7.04
N TYR A 849 44.94 -9.80 -7.47
CA TYR A 849 43.72 -10.61 -7.50
C TYR A 849 43.73 -11.66 -6.38
N ASP A 850 44.81 -11.70 -5.58
CA ASP A 850 45.01 -12.70 -4.54
C ASP A 850 44.56 -12.14 -3.18
N PRO A 851 43.54 -12.71 -2.53
CA PRO A 851 43.11 -12.31 -1.19
C PRO A 851 44.20 -12.44 -0.13
N HIS A 852 45.24 -13.24 -0.39
CA HIS A 852 46.38 -13.47 0.51
C HIS A 852 47.64 -12.69 0.10
N SER A 853 47.53 -11.78 -0.86
CA SER A 853 48.56 -10.78 -1.10
C SER A 853 48.48 -9.66 -0.07
N ALA A 854 49.57 -8.93 0.15
CA ALA A 854 49.57 -7.77 1.04
C ALA A 854 48.44 -6.77 0.73
N ALA A 855 48.15 -6.54 -0.55
CA ALA A 855 47.06 -5.68 -0.97
C ALA A 855 45.67 -6.27 -0.65
N GLY A 856 45.50 -7.57 -0.90
CA GLY A 856 44.25 -8.26 -0.63
C GLY A 856 43.94 -8.39 0.86
N GLU A 857 44.98 -8.56 1.69
CA GLU A 857 44.87 -8.66 3.14
C GLU A 857 44.53 -7.31 3.79
N VAL A 858 45.11 -6.22 3.30
CA VAL A 858 44.72 -4.86 3.70
C VAL A 858 43.26 -4.59 3.34
N TYR A 859 42.84 -4.95 2.13
CA TYR A 859 41.46 -4.74 1.68
C TYR A 859 40.45 -5.51 2.55
N ALA A 860 40.73 -6.77 2.88
CA ALA A 860 39.88 -7.56 3.79
C ALA A 860 39.80 -6.97 5.20
N LEU A 861 40.85 -6.34 5.70
CA LEU A 861 40.84 -5.66 7.00
C LEU A 861 40.04 -4.35 6.98
N TYR A 862 40.10 -3.59 5.88
CA TYR A 862 39.24 -2.42 5.68
C TYR A 862 37.77 -2.80 5.71
N ASP A 863 37.40 -3.84 4.98
CA ASP A 863 36.04 -4.36 4.96
C ASP A 863 35.61 -4.86 6.36
N ALA A 864 36.38 -5.77 6.97
CA ALA A 864 35.99 -6.40 8.23
C ALA A 864 35.93 -5.48 9.45
N VAL A 865 36.67 -4.35 9.45
CA VAL A 865 36.71 -3.42 10.60
C VAL A 865 36.01 -2.10 10.31
N LEU A 866 36.16 -1.58 9.09
CA LEU A 866 35.65 -0.27 8.69
C LEU A 866 34.39 -0.36 7.82
N HIS A 867 33.99 -1.56 7.39
CA HIS A 867 32.78 -1.84 6.62
C HIS A 867 32.69 -0.98 5.35
N ARG A 868 33.84 -0.85 4.67
CA ARG A 868 33.98 -0.15 3.40
C ARG A 868 35.24 -0.61 2.67
N PRO A 869 35.33 -0.42 1.33
CA PRO A 869 36.58 -0.55 0.62
C PRO A 869 37.63 0.47 1.11
N SER A 870 38.90 0.10 0.95
CA SER A 870 40.01 1.02 1.13
C SER A 870 40.01 2.13 0.06
N ASP A 871 40.24 3.36 0.50
CA ASP A 871 40.60 4.46 -0.39
C ASP A 871 42.04 4.26 -0.93
N ALA A 872 42.38 4.93 -2.04
CA ALA A 872 43.65 4.72 -2.73
C ALA A 872 44.87 4.99 -1.83
N ASP A 873 44.84 6.10 -1.08
CA ASP A 873 45.92 6.49 -0.16
C ASP A 873 46.06 5.51 0.99
N GLY A 874 44.94 5.11 1.61
CA GLY A 874 44.89 4.11 2.66
C GLY A 874 45.42 2.76 2.17
N GLN A 875 44.94 2.29 1.01
CA GLN A 875 45.39 1.05 0.40
C GLN A 875 46.89 1.06 0.14
N GLN A 876 47.42 2.15 -0.43
CA GLN A 876 48.85 2.34 -0.66
C GLN A 876 49.65 2.33 0.65
N TYR A 877 49.24 3.15 1.62
CA TYR A 877 49.94 3.30 2.90
C TYR A 877 50.04 2.00 3.67
N TRP A 878 48.90 1.33 3.88
CA TRP A 878 48.85 0.10 4.67
C TRP A 878 49.51 -1.08 3.96
N THR A 879 49.35 -1.19 2.64
CA THR A 879 50.04 -2.23 1.86
C THR A 879 51.56 -2.04 1.91
N GLY A 880 52.04 -0.79 1.86
CA GLY A 880 53.46 -0.46 1.99
C GLY A 880 54.05 -0.82 3.37
N LEU A 881 53.34 -0.49 4.45
CA LEU A 881 53.75 -0.87 5.81
C LEU A 881 53.75 -2.39 6.01
N HIS A 882 52.71 -3.08 5.50
CA HIS A 882 52.62 -4.52 5.59
C HIS A 882 53.74 -5.21 4.82
N SER A 883 54.00 -4.76 3.59
CA SER A 883 55.11 -5.24 2.76
C SER A 883 56.48 -4.97 3.39
N SER A 884 56.59 -3.95 4.25
CA SER A 884 57.80 -3.61 5.00
C SER A 884 57.92 -4.32 6.36
N GLY A 885 56.98 -5.20 6.70
CA GLY A 885 57.05 -6.08 7.87
C GLY A 885 56.12 -5.72 9.05
N LEU A 886 55.17 -4.78 8.90
CA LEU A 886 54.11 -4.59 9.88
C LEU A 886 53.21 -5.84 9.91
N SER A 887 52.96 -6.41 11.09
CA SER A 887 52.12 -7.61 11.19
C SER A 887 50.63 -7.28 10.97
N LEU A 888 49.85 -8.22 10.42
CA LEU A 888 48.38 -8.06 10.29
C LEU A 888 47.71 -7.85 11.65
N HIS A 889 48.26 -8.43 12.72
CA HIS A 889 47.77 -8.22 14.07
C HIS A 889 47.94 -6.75 14.52
N ASP A 890 49.14 -6.19 14.34
CA ASP A 890 49.40 -4.78 14.70
C ASP A 890 48.59 -3.81 13.81
N MET A 891 48.38 -4.17 12.54
CA MET A 891 47.51 -3.41 11.63
C MET A 891 46.05 -3.45 12.07
N ALA A 892 45.49 -4.64 12.32
CA ALA A 892 44.13 -4.81 12.82
C ALA A 892 43.94 -4.08 14.16
N GLN A 893 44.93 -4.12 15.05
CA GLN A 893 44.92 -3.35 16.28
C GLN A 893 44.88 -1.84 16.02
N THR A 894 45.63 -1.34 15.03
CA THR A 894 45.60 0.08 14.66
C THR A 894 44.25 0.49 14.07
N PHE A 895 43.61 -0.37 13.28
CA PHE A 895 42.26 -0.12 12.74
C PHE A 895 41.22 -0.10 13.86
N LEU A 896 41.31 -1.06 14.80
CA LEU A 896 40.47 -1.10 15.99
C LEU A 896 40.62 0.14 16.87
N ASP A 897 41.83 0.68 17.00
CA ASP A 897 42.11 1.86 17.82
C ASP A 897 41.73 3.19 17.13
N SER A 898 41.49 3.15 15.82
CA SER A 898 41.00 4.30 15.05
C SER A 898 39.63 4.77 15.57
N ALA A 899 39.26 6.02 15.27
CA ALA A 899 37.93 6.53 15.62
C ALA A 899 36.82 5.77 14.88
N GLU A 900 37.08 5.40 13.62
CA GLU A 900 36.16 4.68 12.73
C GLU A 900 35.96 3.22 13.16
N GLY A 901 37.04 2.48 13.45
CA GLY A 901 36.93 1.12 13.96
C GLY A 901 36.22 1.03 15.32
N ARG A 902 36.42 2.02 16.20
CA ARG A 902 35.67 2.12 17.47
C ARG A 902 34.19 2.43 17.27
N LEU A 903 33.84 3.17 16.21
CA LEU A 903 32.46 3.47 15.86
C LEU A 903 31.74 2.21 15.37
N ASN A 904 32.37 1.43 14.48
CA ASN A 904 31.75 0.27 13.85
C ASN A 904 31.69 -0.96 14.76
N LEU A 905 32.78 -1.27 15.48
CA LEU A 905 32.86 -2.49 16.30
C LEU A 905 32.59 -2.25 17.79
N GLY A 906 32.49 -0.99 18.21
CA GLY A 906 32.23 -0.59 19.58
C GLY A 906 33.37 -0.87 20.57
N SER A 907 33.43 -0.11 21.66
CA SER A 907 34.34 -0.36 22.79
C SER A 907 33.66 -1.11 23.95
N GLY A 908 32.53 -1.79 23.66
CA GLY A 908 31.65 -2.47 24.63
C GLY A 908 32.16 -3.84 25.11
N SER A 909 31.25 -4.72 25.49
CA SER A 909 31.59 -6.09 25.92
C SER A 909 32.17 -6.93 24.77
N ASN A 910 32.78 -8.07 25.09
CA ASN A 910 33.26 -9.01 24.07
C ASN A 910 32.11 -9.55 23.20
N GLN A 911 30.93 -9.76 23.80
CA GLN A 911 29.75 -10.18 23.06
C GLN A 911 29.30 -9.11 22.04
N SER A 912 29.15 -7.85 22.47
CA SER A 912 28.74 -6.78 21.53
C SER A 912 29.76 -6.55 20.43
N PHE A 913 31.05 -6.75 20.72
CA PHE A 913 32.13 -6.68 19.73
C PHE A 913 32.03 -7.80 18.69
N VAL A 914 31.76 -9.04 19.12
CA VAL A 914 31.57 -10.18 18.21
C VAL A 914 30.31 -10.02 17.36
N GLU A 915 29.21 -9.57 17.96
CA GLU A 915 27.96 -9.30 17.23
C GLU A 915 28.18 -8.21 16.16
N ALA A 916 28.96 -7.17 16.47
CA ALA A 916 29.34 -6.15 15.49
C ALA A 916 30.28 -6.69 14.39
N LEU A 917 31.20 -7.61 14.70
CA LEU A 917 32.05 -8.26 13.69
C LEU A 917 31.24 -9.10 12.69
N TYR A 918 30.22 -9.81 13.15
CA TYR A 918 29.30 -10.53 12.24
C TYR A 918 28.58 -9.57 11.28
N LEU A 919 28.16 -8.39 11.77
CA LEU A 919 27.47 -7.40 10.95
C LEU A 919 28.40 -6.69 9.97
N THR A 920 29.64 -6.40 10.37
CA THR A 920 30.59 -5.61 9.55
C THR A 920 31.37 -6.45 8.56
N ALA A 921 31.82 -7.65 8.96
CA ALA A 921 32.67 -8.52 8.14
C ALA A 921 31.92 -9.65 7.44
N LEU A 922 30.64 -9.91 7.77
CA LEU A 922 29.87 -11.01 7.17
C LEU A 922 28.45 -10.58 6.77
N ASP A 923 28.10 -9.31 6.95
CA ASP A 923 26.81 -8.70 6.60
C ASP A 923 25.58 -9.44 7.14
N ARG A 924 25.70 -10.07 8.31
CA ARG A 924 24.60 -10.81 8.95
C ARG A 924 24.71 -10.84 10.45
N ALA A 925 23.62 -11.16 11.13
CA ALA A 925 23.69 -11.51 12.55
C ALA A 925 24.42 -12.86 12.74
N GLY A 926 25.22 -12.96 13.80
CA GLY A 926 25.82 -14.22 14.21
C GLY A 926 24.78 -15.17 14.79
N ASP A 927 24.86 -16.45 14.47
CA ASP A 927 24.04 -17.47 15.14
C ASP A 927 24.45 -17.58 16.61
N ALA A 928 23.49 -17.95 17.47
CA ALA A 928 23.74 -18.00 18.91
C ALA A 928 24.95 -18.90 19.30
N PRO A 929 25.14 -20.10 18.72
CA PRO A 929 26.37 -20.88 18.95
C PRO A 929 27.66 -20.16 18.51
N GLY A 930 27.66 -19.56 17.33
CA GLY A 930 28.80 -18.82 16.79
C GLY A 930 29.20 -17.61 17.64
N VAL A 931 28.22 -16.79 18.04
CA VAL A 931 28.45 -15.64 18.93
C VAL A 931 28.97 -16.10 20.29
N GLN A 932 28.38 -17.15 20.87
CA GLN A 932 28.82 -17.70 22.15
C GLN A 932 30.25 -18.24 22.09
N TRP A 933 30.62 -18.92 21.02
CA TRP A 933 31.97 -19.47 20.86
C TRP A 933 33.02 -18.36 20.78
N TRP A 934 32.84 -17.37 19.90
CA TRP A 934 33.76 -16.24 19.75
C TRP A 934 33.86 -15.39 21.01
N THR A 935 32.73 -15.13 21.68
CA THR A 935 32.72 -14.44 22.98
C THR A 935 33.53 -15.22 24.01
N GLY A 936 33.34 -16.54 24.07
CA GLY A 936 34.03 -17.42 25.02
C GLY A 936 35.54 -17.48 24.81
N VAL A 937 36.05 -17.44 23.58
CA VAL A 937 37.50 -17.41 23.32
C VAL A 937 38.13 -16.04 23.61
N LEU A 938 37.40 -14.94 23.38
CA LEU A 938 37.82 -13.60 23.82
C LEU A 938 37.87 -13.49 25.34
N ASP A 939 36.87 -14.03 26.04
CA ASP A 939 36.83 -14.06 27.51
C ASP A 939 37.96 -14.92 28.11
N GLN A 940 38.49 -15.88 27.34
CA GLN A 940 39.63 -16.71 27.70
C GLN A 940 41.00 -16.09 27.33
N GLY A 941 41.02 -14.86 26.80
CA GLY A 941 42.24 -14.09 26.58
C GLY A 941 42.74 -14.02 25.13
N MET A 942 41.94 -14.44 24.14
CA MET A 942 42.19 -14.08 22.74
C MET A 942 42.08 -12.55 22.57
N SER A 943 42.94 -11.95 21.76
CA SER A 943 42.84 -10.51 21.48
C SER A 943 41.71 -10.21 20.49
N ARG A 944 41.18 -8.98 20.53
CA ARG A 944 40.19 -8.51 19.54
C ARG A 944 40.79 -8.42 18.13
N ALA A 945 42.07 -8.09 18.02
CA ALA A 945 42.78 -8.11 16.74
C ALA A 945 42.81 -9.52 16.14
N ASP A 946 43.06 -10.55 16.93
CA ASP A 946 43.03 -11.95 16.44
C ASP A 946 41.62 -12.41 16.04
N ALA A 947 40.59 -11.94 16.75
CA ALA A 947 39.21 -12.17 16.34
C ALA A 947 38.88 -11.49 15.01
N VAL A 948 39.28 -10.23 14.81
CA VAL A 948 39.18 -9.53 13.52
C VAL A 948 39.82 -10.35 12.40
N LEU A 949 41.06 -10.82 12.60
CA LEU A 949 41.76 -11.63 11.61
C LEU A 949 40.99 -12.92 11.29
N GLY A 950 40.38 -13.55 12.30
CA GLY A 950 39.55 -14.74 12.11
C GLY A 950 38.32 -14.50 11.24
N PHE A 951 37.68 -13.33 11.36
CA PHE A 951 36.53 -12.93 10.54
C PHE A 951 36.95 -12.46 9.16
N ALA A 952 37.91 -11.54 9.09
CA ALA A 952 38.40 -10.92 7.86
C ALA A 952 38.88 -11.97 6.84
N PHE A 953 39.55 -13.02 7.33
CA PHE A 953 40.09 -14.10 6.50
C PHE A 953 39.26 -15.38 6.55
N SER A 954 38.02 -15.31 7.06
CA SER A 954 37.09 -16.43 6.98
C SER A 954 36.72 -16.72 5.52
N ALA A 955 36.43 -18.00 5.22
CA ALA A 955 36.01 -18.38 3.88
C ALA A 955 34.72 -17.67 3.43
N GLU A 956 33.87 -17.29 4.39
CA GLU A 956 32.62 -16.58 4.14
C GLU A 956 32.89 -15.12 3.75
N ASN A 957 33.71 -14.39 4.52
CA ASN A 957 34.05 -13.02 4.16
C ASN A 957 34.79 -12.96 2.81
N LEU A 958 35.80 -13.81 2.62
CA LEU A 958 36.55 -13.83 1.36
C LEU A 958 35.66 -14.20 0.15
N ALA A 959 34.62 -15.01 0.34
CA ALA A 959 33.64 -15.28 -0.71
C ALA A 959 32.75 -14.06 -1.01
N GLY A 960 32.35 -13.30 0.01
CA GLY A 960 31.66 -12.02 -0.17
C GLY A 960 32.50 -11.00 -0.95
N LEU A 961 33.82 -11.00 -0.72
CA LEU A 961 34.78 -10.11 -1.38
C LEU A 961 35.25 -10.59 -2.76
N GLN A 962 34.80 -11.76 -3.25
CA GLN A 962 35.31 -12.35 -4.50
C GLN A 962 35.15 -11.41 -5.70
N SER A 963 34.04 -10.68 -5.79
CA SER A 963 33.81 -9.70 -6.85
C SER A 963 34.85 -8.57 -6.86
N ALA A 964 35.30 -8.11 -5.68
CA ALA A 964 36.35 -7.10 -5.57
C ALA A 964 37.71 -7.68 -6.01
N TYR A 965 38.02 -8.91 -5.60
CA TYR A 965 39.25 -9.59 -6.03
C TYR A 965 39.28 -9.88 -7.53
N ASP A 966 38.15 -10.26 -8.13
CA ASP A 966 38.04 -10.50 -9.59
C ASP A 966 38.28 -9.20 -10.40
N ARG A 967 37.90 -8.03 -9.85
CA ARG A 967 38.22 -6.71 -10.42
C ARG A 967 39.68 -6.29 -10.20
N GLY A 968 40.35 -6.94 -9.26
CA GLY A 968 41.71 -6.66 -8.83
C GLY A 968 41.79 -5.46 -7.88
N ILE A 969 42.49 -5.64 -6.77
CA ILE A 969 42.77 -4.60 -5.78
C ILE A 969 43.95 -3.75 -6.27
N PHE A 970 43.71 -2.46 -6.52
CA PHE A 970 44.76 -1.53 -6.94
C PHE A 970 45.56 -1.04 -5.74
N THR A 971 46.88 -1.09 -5.81
CA THR A 971 47.78 -0.39 -4.88
C THR A 971 48.56 0.64 -5.68
N ALA A 972 48.29 1.91 -5.41
CA ALA A 972 48.96 3.00 -6.11
C ALA A 972 50.48 3.00 -5.83
N ASP A 973 51.26 3.32 -6.86
CA ASP A 973 52.69 3.55 -6.78
C ASP A 973 52.92 5.02 -6.45
N ALA A 974 53.37 5.29 -5.21
CA ALA A 974 53.59 6.63 -4.68
C ALA A 974 54.35 7.52 -5.67
N ASP A 975 55.48 7.00 -6.15
CA ASP A 975 56.40 7.72 -7.03
C ASP A 975 55.80 7.96 -8.43
N ALA A 976 54.89 7.10 -8.89
CA ALA A 976 54.15 7.32 -10.13
C ALA A 976 53.07 8.40 -9.94
N GLY A 977 52.40 8.42 -8.79
CA GLY A 977 51.49 9.49 -8.40
C GLY A 977 52.18 10.85 -8.34
N ASP A 978 53.31 10.93 -7.65
CA ASP A 978 54.12 12.15 -7.49
C ASP A 978 54.61 12.66 -8.85
N ALA A 979 55.14 11.75 -9.69
CA ALA A 979 55.54 12.08 -11.05
C ALA A 979 54.37 12.63 -11.87
N ALA A 980 53.20 12.00 -11.84
CA ALA A 980 52.03 12.45 -12.57
C ALA A 980 51.52 13.81 -12.07
N ARG A 981 51.49 14.05 -10.76
CA ARG A 981 51.15 15.35 -10.18
C ARG A 981 52.11 16.44 -10.60
N LEU A 982 53.42 16.16 -10.71
CA LEU A 982 54.39 17.10 -11.27
C LEU A 982 54.11 17.43 -12.75
N TYR A 983 53.71 16.46 -13.58
CA TYR A 983 53.28 16.71 -14.96
C TYR A 983 52.06 17.64 -15.03
N HIS A 984 51.03 17.37 -14.23
CA HIS A 984 49.83 18.21 -14.19
C HIS A 984 50.17 19.62 -13.67
N THR A 985 50.90 19.71 -12.56
CA THR A 985 51.26 20.98 -11.93
C THR A 985 52.13 21.86 -12.83
N LEU A 986 53.14 21.28 -13.50
CA LEU A 986 54.15 22.05 -14.23
C LEU A 986 53.92 22.15 -15.72
N LEU A 987 53.20 21.21 -16.33
CA LEU A 987 52.98 21.14 -17.77
C LEU A 987 51.51 21.16 -18.17
N ASP A 988 50.57 21.14 -17.22
CA ASP A 988 49.12 21.16 -17.47
C ASP A 988 48.67 20.05 -18.44
N ARG A 989 49.17 18.83 -18.21
CA ARG A 989 48.78 17.63 -18.96
C ARG A 989 49.16 16.37 -18.19
N ALA A 990 48.57 15.25 -18.59
CA ALA A 990 48.99 13.92 -18.15
C ALA A 990 50.43 13.58 -18.65
N PRO A 991 51.17 12.71 -17.95
CA PRO A 991 52.41 12.14 -18.45
C PRO A 991 52.16 11.21 -19.65
N ASP A 992 53.14 11.04 -20.54
CA ASP A 992 53.15 9.87 -21.42
C ASP A 992 53.74 8.66 -20.69
N ALA A 993 53.50 7.44 -21.21
CA ALA A 993 53.93 6.19 -20.58
C ALA A 993 55.45 6.16 -20.27
N SER A 994 56.29 6.63 -21.19
CA SER A 994 57.75 6.60 -21.02
C SER A 994 58.21 7.66 -20.02
N GLY A 995 57.59 8.83 -20.06
CA GLY A 995 57.83 9.91 -19.10
C GLY A 995 57.46 9.51 -17.68
N LEU A 996 56.28 8.93 -17.48
CA LEU A 996 55.83 8.45 -16.17
C LEU A 996 56.81 7.43 -15.58
N GLN A 997 57.19 6.42 -16.38
CA GLN A 997 58.13 5.38 -15.96
C GLN A 997 59.53 5.92 -15.64
N TYR A 998 60.01 6.91 -16.41
CA TYR A 998 61.30 7.53 -16.16
C TYR A 998 61.30 8.29 -14.83
N TRP A 999 60.29 9.13 -14.61
CA TRP A 999 60.21 9.97 -13.41
C TRP A 999 59.89 9.15 -12.15
N SER A 1000 58.95 8.20 -12.22
CA SER A 1000 58.69 7.29 -11.10
C SER A 1000 59.95 6.47 -10.74
N GLY A 1001 60.71 5.99 -11.74
CA GLY A 1001 61.98 5.32 -11.51
C GLY A 1001 63.06 6.22 -10.88
N ALA A 1002 63.09 7.51 -11.23
CA ALA A 1002 64.02 8.48 -10.67
C ALA A 1002 63.68 8.82 -9.21
N LEU A 1003 62.39 9.03 -8.90
CA LEU A 1003 61.90 9.30 -7.54
C LEU A 1003 62.14 8.07 -6.63
N LYS A 1004 61.84 6.85 -7.11
CA LYS A 1004 62.25 5.59 -6.45
C LYS A 1004 63.74 5.49 -6.19
N GLY A 1005 64.55 6.07 -7.09
CA GLY A 1005 66.01 6.14 -6.97
C GLY A 1005 66.51 7.17 -5.95
N GLY A 1006 65.62 7.93 -5.31
CA GLY A 1006 65.92 8.94 -4.30
C GLY A 1006 66.07 10.37 -4.81
N VAL A 1007 65.64 10.66 -6.04
CA VAL A 1007 65.51 12.04 -6.52
C VAL A 1007 64.35 12.71 -5.76
N SER A 1008 64.53 13.95 -5.30
CA SER A 1008 63.45 14.69 -4.63
C SER A 1008 62.47 15.30 -5.64
N ASP A 1009 61.21 15.52 -5.24
CA ASP A 1009 60.21 16.20 -6.09
C ASP A 1009 60.66 17.59 -6.54
N ALA A 1010 61.41 18.28 -5.69
CA ALA A 1010 62.00 19.57 -6.04
C ALA A 1010 63.09 19.44 -7.13
N ASP A 1011 63.94 18.41 -7.07
CA ASP A 1011 64.95 18.18 -8.11
C ASP A 1011 64.31 17.68 -9.43
N ALA A 1012 63.24 16.89 -9.33
CA ALA A 1012 62.41 16.53 -10.46
C ALA A 1012 61.77 17.78 -11.08
N ALA A 1013 61.07 18.60 -10.30
CA ALA A 1013 60.48 19.88 -10.74
C ALA A 1013 61.53 20.80 -11.41
N GLN A 1014 62.74 20.88 -10.85
CA GLN A 1014 63.84 21.65 -11.44
C GLN A 1014 64.24 21.14 -12.83
N SER A 1015 64.14 19.83 -13.06
CA SER A 1015 64.38 19.21 -14.36
C SER A 1015 63.23 19.44 -15.35
N PHE A 1016 61.98 19.44 -14.88
CA PHE A 1016 60.83 19.88 -15.68
C PHE A 1016 60.99 21.32 -16.14
N PHE A 1017 61.45 22.23 -15.27
CA PHE A 1017 61.75 23.62 -15.67
C PHE A 1017 62.79 23.71 -16.77
N ALA A 1018 63.80 22.83 -16.77
CA ALA A 1018 64.83 22.79 -17.80
C ALA A 1018 64.34 22.16 -19.12
N SER A 1019 63.16 21.52 -19.12
CA SER A 1019 62.60 20.90 -20.33
C SER A 1019 62.22 21.93 -21.39
N SER A 1020 62.37 21.56 -22.66
CA SER A 1020 61.97 22.42 -23.77
C SER A 1020 60.47 22.72 -23.75
N GLU A 1021 59.65 21.81 -23.22
CA GLU A 1021 58.21 21.98 -23.11
C GLU A 1021 57.84 23.07 -22.10
N TYR A 1022 58.39 23.01 -20.89
CA TYR A 1022 58.16 24.03 -19.87
C TYR A 1022 58.65 25.40 -20.35
N GLN A 1023 59.84 25.46 -20.95
CA GLN A 1023 60.38 26.71 -21.49
C GLN A 1023 59.50 27.27 -22.63
N THR A 1024 58.85 26.42 -23.42
CA THR A 1024 57.95 26.88 -24.49
C THR A 1024 56.64 27.43 -23.91
N LYS A 1025 56.07 26.78 -22.89
CA LYS A 1025 54.79 27.18 -22.29
C LYS A 1025 54.92 28.37 -21.33
N TYR A 1026 55.96 28.38 -20.50
CA TYR A 1026 56.00 29.19 -19.28
C TYR A 1026 57.33 29.95 -19.07
N ALA A 1027 58.22 30.05 -20.06
CA ALA A 1027 59.44 30.85 -19.91
C ALA A 1027 59.11 32.32 -19.64
N GLY A 1028 59.84 32.91 -18.68
CA GLY A 1028 59.75 34.33 -18.36
C GLY A 1028 58.57 34.76 -17.48
N LEU A 1029 57.79 33.82 -16.93
CA LEU A 1029 56.76 34.16 -15.94
C LEU A 1029 57.37 34.91 -14.74
N THR A 1030 56.70 35.98 -14.30
CA THR A 1030 56.97 36.63 -13.01
C THR A 1030 56.63 35.67 -11.86
N ASP A 1031 57.12 35.94 -10.65
CA ASP A 1031 56.80 35.08 -9.49
C ASP A 1031 55.30 35.02 -9.22
N ALA A 1032 54.60 36.16 -9.33
CA ALA A 1032 53.15 36.23 -9.21
C ALA A 1032 52.43 35.36 -10.25
N ALA A 1033 52.78 35.48 -11.53
CA ALA A 1033 52.15 34.71 -12.60
C ALA A 1033 52.49 33.21 -12.53
N PHE A 1034 53.67 32.87 -11.99
CA PHE A 1034 54.05 31.49 -11.71
C PHE A 1034 53.19 30.89 -10.59
N VAL A 1035 52.92 31.63 -9.51
CA VAL A 1035 52.00 31.19 -8.45
C VAL A 1035 50.58 31.00 -8.98
N ASP A 1036 50.06 31.94 -9.78
CA ASP A 1036 48.73 31.82 -10.40
C ASP A 1036 48.60 30.56 -11.27
N MET A 1037 49.65 30.24 -12.05
CA MET A 1037 49.72 29.03 -12.86
C MET A 1037 49.68 27.76 -12.00
N LEU A 1038 50.38 27.71 -10.87
CA LEU A 1038 50.37 26.53 -9.98
C LEU A 1038 48.98 26.30 -9.37
N TYR A 1039 48.30 27.37 -8.91
CA TYR A 1039 46.93 27.27 -8.41
C TYR A 1039 45.97 26.72 -9.48
N GLN A 1040 46.08 27.22 -10.72
CA GLN A 1040 45.21 26.79 -11.80
C GLN A 1040 45.48 25.33 -12.21
N ASN A 1041 46.74 24.96 -12.38
CA ASN A 1041 47.14 23.66 -12.91
C ASN A 1041 47.04 22.53 -11.88
N ALA A 1042 47.48 22.78 -10.64
CA ALA A 1042 47.52 21.76 -9.60
C ALA A 1042 46.21 21.67 -8.82
N LEU A 1043 45.50 22.79 -8.63
CA LEU A 1043 44.35 22.89 -7.73
C LEU A 1043 43.04 23.19 -8.46
N GLY A 1044 43.08 23.42 -9.77
CA GLY A 1044 41.90 23.64 -10.61
C GLY A 1044 41.18 24.97 -10.38
N ARG A 1045 41.80 25.93 -9.67
CA ARG A 1045 41.17 27.20 -9.29
C ARG A 1045 42.14 28.37 -9.29
N GLN A 1046 41.59 29.59 -9.20
CA GLN A 1046 42.39 30.79 -9.03
C GLN A 1046 42.88 30.93 -7.59
N ALA A 1047 44.04 31.59 -7.43
CA ALA A 1047 44.60 31.90 -6.12
C ALA A 1047 43.76 32.95 -5.39
N GLU A 1048 43.46 32.70 -4.12
CA GLU A 1048 42.94 33.71 -3.21
C GLU A 1048 44.05 34.71 -2.84
N SER A 1049 43.67 35.96 -2.56
CA SER A 1049 44.66 37.06 -2.37
C SER A 1049 45.69 36.74 -1.28
N ALA A 1050 45.28 36.14 -0.17
CA ALA A 1050 46.19 35.81 0.94
C ALA A 1050 47.20 34.71 0.59
N GLY A 1051 46.76 33.65 -0.10
CA GLY A 1051 47.63 32.56 -0.54
C GLY A 1051 48.58 33.00 -1.65
N HIS A 1052 48.09 33.81 -2.60
CA HIS A 1052 48.90 34.42 -3.65
C HIS A 1052 50.02 35.29 -3.07
N ASP A 1053 49.68 36.18 -2.13
CA ASP A 1053 50.63 37.06 -1.44
C ASP A 1053 51.66 36.25 -0.65
N TYR A 1054 51.23 35.17 0.03
CA TYR A 1054 52.11 34.30 0.80
C TYR A 1054 53.17 33.62 -0.10
N TRP A 1055 52.74 32.91 -1.15
CA TRP A 1055 53.65 32.16 -2.02
C TRP A 1055 54.56 33.07 -2.84
N THR A 1056 54.05 34.22 -3.30
CA THR A 1056 54.88 35.25 -3.92
C THR A 1056 55.89 35.83 -2.92
N GLY A 1057 55.49 36.01 -1.66
CA GLY A 1057 56.36 36.36 -0.54
C GLY A 1057 57.50 35.36 -0.31
N VAL A 1058 57.22 34.06 -0.39
CA VAL A 1058 58.23 32.99 -0.26
C VAL A 1058 59.29 33.10 -1.37
N LEU A 1059 58.86 33.35 -2.61
CA LEU A 1059 59.78 33.49 -3.75
C LEU A 1059 60.63 34.77 -3.66
N THR A 1060 60.02 35.89 -3.30
CA THR A 1060 60.74 37.17 -3.13
C THR A 1060 61.77 37.14 -1.98
N GLN A 1061 61.57 36.28 -0.99
CA GLN A 1061 62.52 36.04 0.10
C GLN A 1061 63.62 35.02 -0.24
N GLY A 1062 63.68 34.56 -1.50
CA GLY A 1062 64.71 33.65 -2.00
C GLY A 1062 64.35 32.16 -1.95
N GLY A 1063 63.07 31.83 -1.74
CA GLY A 1063 62.57 30.46 -1.88
C GLY A 1063 62.72 29.95 -3.32
N SER A 1064 63.00 28.65 -3.47
CA SER A 1064 63.13 28.03 -4.79
C SER A 1064 61.76 27.81 -5.43
N ARG A 1065 61.59 28.22 -6.69
CA ARG A 1065 60.39 27.88 -7.49
C ARG A 1065 60.15 26.37 -7.56
N ALA A 1066 61.21 25.57 -7.53
CA ALA A 1066 61.10 24.11 -7.60
C ALA A 1066 60.49 23.54 -6.31
N THR A 1067 60.92 24.05 -5.16
CA THR A 1067 60.35 23.68 -3.86
C THR A 1067 58.90 24.14 -3.74
N VAL A 1068 58.58 25.34 -4.23
CA VAL A 1068 57.18 25.83 -4.25
C VAL A 1068 56.32 24.96 -5.15
N ALA A 1069 56.76 24.64 -6.38
CA ALA A 1069 56.01 23.76 -7.28
C ALA A 1069 55.77 22.36 -6.70
N ALA A 1070 56.81 21.74 -6.12
CA ALA A 1070 56.67 20.45 -5.44
C ALA A 1070 55.68 20.53 -4.27
N SER A 1071 55.68 21.64 -3.51
CA SER A 1071 54.74 21.84 -2.41
C SER A 1071 53.28 21.97 -2.88
N PHE A 1072 53.05 22.55 -4.07
CA PHE A 1072 51.72 22.58 -4.68
C PHE A 1072 51.30 21.21 -5.18
N ALA A 1073 52.18 20.53 -5.91
CA ALA A 1073 51.93 19.18 -6.44
C ALA A 1073 51.54 18.22 -5.32
N GLU A 1074 52.27 18.22 -4.21
CA GLU A 1074 52.02 17.30 -3.09
C GLU A 1074 51.10 17.88 -2.00
N SER A 1075 50.39 18.97 -2.31
CA SER A 1075 49.37 19.48 -1.40
C SER A 1075 48.15 18.56 -1.38
N GLN A 1076 47.49 18.45 -0.22
CA GLN A 1076 46.26 17.67 -0.09
C GLN A 1076 45.18 18.11 -1.11
N GLU A 1077 45.13 19.39 -1.43
CA GLU A 1077 44.19 19.93 -2.40
C GLU A 1077 44.52 19.49 -3.83
N ALA A 1078 45.80 19.38 -4.21
CA ALA A 1078 46.20 18.82 -5.50
C ALA A 1078 45.92 17.32 -5.59
N HIS A 1079 46.18 16.56 -4.53
CA HIS A 1079 45.79 15.15 -4.44
C HIS A 1079 44.28 14.98 -4.69
N GLN A 1080 43.45 15.79 -4.04
CA GLN A 1080 41.99 15.76 -4.24
C GLN A 1080 41.57 16.17 -5.66
N HIS A 1081 42.15 17.25 -6.18
CA HIS A 1081 41.82 17.76 -7.52
C HIS A 1081 42.20 16.76 -8.61
N LEU A 1082 43.35 16.11 -8.48
CA LEU A 1082 43.95 15.27 -9.51
C LEU A 1082 43.63 13.78 -9.37
N MET A 1083 43.01 13.35 -8.26
CA MET A 1083 42.60 11.96 -8.02
C MET A 1083 41.86 11.30 -9.19
N PRO A 1084 40.88 11.95 -9.85
CA PRO A 1084 40.17 11.36 -10.99
C PRO A 1084 41.02 11.14 -12.24
N PHE A 1085 42.23 11.71 -12.29
CA PHE A 1085 43.17 11.58 -13.40
C PHE A 1085 44.30 10.61 -13.09
N ILE A 1086 44.66 10.44 -11.81
CA ILE A 1086 45.86 9.72 -11.39
C ILE A 1086 45.49 8.42 -10.66
N GLU A 1087 44.99 8.49 -9.43
CA GLU A 1087 44.76 7.33 -8.56
C GLU A 1087 43.56 6.48 -8.99
N THR A 1088 42.53 7.10 -9.57
CA THR A 1088 41.31 6.42 -10.02
C THR A 1088 41.06 6.51 -11.53
N GLY A 1089 41.82 7.36 -12.24
CA GLY A 1089 41.69 7.57 -13.70
C GLY A 1089 42.81 6.96 -14.54
N TRP A 1090 44.05 6.96 -14.05
CA TRP A 1090 45.23 6.45 -14.74
C TRP A 1090 45.44 7.05 -16.16
N HIS A 1091 45.31 8.36 -16.29
CA HIS A 1091 45.40 9.06 -17.59
C HIS A 1091 46.85 9.16 -18.06
N LEU A 1092 47.08 8.80 -19.34
CA LEU A 1092 48.33 9.07 -20.07
C LEU A 1092 48.03 9.93 -21.30
N ALA A 1093 49.01 10.74 -21.71
CA ALA A 1093 48.93 11.66 -22.86
C ALA A 1093 49.05 10.99 -24.24
#